data_AF-A0A7M7PJZ5-F1
#
_entry.id   AF-A0A7M7PJZ5-F1
#
_cell.length_a   1.000
_cell.length_b   1.000
_cell.length_c   1.000
_cell.angle_alpha   90.00
_cell.angle_beta   90.00
_cell.angle_gamma   90.00
#
_symmetry.space_group_name_H-M   'P 1'
#
loop_
_entity.id
_entity.type
_entity.pdbx_description
1 polymer ?
#
loop_
_entity_poly.entity_id
_entity_poly.type
_entity_poly.pdbx_seq_one_letter_code
_entity_poly.pdbx_strand_id
1 'polypeptide(L)'
;MALALEFKRQRSKTATTRDETERHKRVLKLSSDCFAALLLPLQSTLFQWLWDQPNGPTLFKDSAVINVEQELTHVFNRLVSGSTDTQLTERAREICSIALHCPSSTLRKAIQEAISNAEAGSLICKVLQCMPFLVQLRIDGATCFLTELSSFVRTLGVRQLSTSEELNLFKFADSAIQSYHPPTHPGNPFTCPPLISPLHLADSCIWPFLGPASLDHTHRPGPGPPSLYLHVTPESPTPRISVPRRITLKFLDLVLKTSLSSTDGLEPDALDISVCFSTMLSLCQILQDCTVPDDGDVTYNFLIKEMTSDLLERVSAYVRQVHTDNLSVCLEWLVEETSDLDWTVRLAINALFSDAVPSCRKEVISCIEQITGCLQPSPTIESLPLYGEWSCSLMALFQGARISSRLSKQFVKSLSGTFLPKTSALRADFYRAVCLGLAQVLPHSSTPEWLNVLDTLDLLRSEGLLHVSYTSHFMTSLPSCDITVCQRPLQLSQVFTTVIQLLGEAGFSDRLKDDQWQHITKSYAQLMKMILSNATESISSSPSSSAHAAPQVFLIGQLFCQSCEVSRRVPGLATEQLFVWCLELVTRVEELLGCHSDNNVDVVRDVAHQEMKTLSRAIEWLPSSGQRSTLLQKVGAMSSRC
;
A
#
# COMPACT_ATOMS: atom_id res chain seq x y z
N MET A 1 9.18 -0.42 51.37
CA MET A 1 10.19 -0.30 50.29
C MET A 1 11.62 -0.12 50.81
N ALA A 2 11.98 0.97 51.50
CA ALA A 2 13.36 1.15 52.00
C ALA A 2 13.87 -0.02 52.88
N LEU A 3 13.02 -0.53 53.78
CA LEU A 3 13.34 -1.72 54.58
C LEU A 3 13.56 -2.97 53.71
N ALA A 4 12.79 -3.16 52.64
CA ALA A 4 12.92 -4.29 51.73
C ALA A 4 14.25 -4.25 50.94
N LEU A 5 14.65 -3.04 50.51
CA LEU A 5 15.95 -2.81 49.87
C LEU A 5 17.11 -3.12 50.82
N GLU A 6 17.02 -2.68 52.08
CA GLU A 6 18.07 -2.96 53.08
C GLU A 6 18.19 -4.46 53.36
N PHE A 7 17.07 -5.18 53.50
CA PHE A 7 17.09 -6.63 53.62
C PHE A 7 17.73 -7.33 52.41
N LYS A 8 17.47 -6.85 51.19
CA LYS A 8 18.08 -7.41 49.98
C LYS A 8 19.59 -7.12 49.92
N ARG A 9 20.00 -5.91 50.30
CA ARG A 9 21.41 -5.54 50.41
C ARG A 9 22.15 -6.41 51.42
N GLN A 10 21.53 -6.73 52.55
CA GLN A 10 22.09 -7.63 53.56
C GLN A 10 22.21 -9.06 53.02
N ARG A 11 21.18 -9.58 52.34
CA ARG A 11 21.20 -10.89 51.68
C ARG A 11 22.29 -11.04 50.62
N SER A 12 22.62 -9.97 49.88
CA SER A 12 23.73 -10.02 48.90
C SER A 12 25.12 -10.16 49.55
N LYS A 13 25.23 -9.93 50.86
CA LYS A 13 26.50 -9.93 51.60
C LYS A 13 26.68 -11.15 52.52
N THR A 14 25.62 -11.90 52.82
CA THR A 14 25.66 -13.00 53.81
C THR A 14 24.89 -14.24 53.34
N ALA A 15 25.33 -15.44 53.74
CA ALA A 15 24.59 -16.68 53.50
C ALA A 15 23.32 -16.71 54.37
N THR A 16 22.15 -16.62 53.73
CA THR A 16 20.85 -16.49 54.43
C THR A 16 20.28 -17.81 54.92
N THR A 17 19.76 -17.81 56.14
CA THR A 17 19.03 -18.94 56.75
C THR A 17 17.58 -19.05 56.23
N ARG A 18 16.95 -20.23 56.37
CA ARG A 18 15.56 -20.47 55.91
C ARG A 18 14.55 -19.48 56.54
N ASP A 19 14.71 -19.12 57.81
CA ASP A 19 13.83 -18.16 58.50
C ASP A 19 13.96 -16.73 57.96
N GLU A 20 15.16 -16.31 57.56
CA GLU A 20 15.40 -15.00 56.94
C GLU A 20 14.76 -14.91 55.56
N THR A 21 14.74 -16.02 54.79
CA THR A 21 14.07 -16.06 53.49
C THR A 21 12.54 -15.92 53.60
N GLU A 22 11.90 -16.52 54.61
CA GLU A 22 10.46 -16.38 54.85
C GLU A 22 10.09 -15.00 55.39
N ARG A 23 10.90 -14.41 56.27
CA ARG A 23 10.72 -13.01 56.69
C ARG A 23 10.83 -12.05 55.51
N HIS A 24 11.79 -12.27 54.62
CA HIS A 24 11.96 -11.46 53.43
C HIS A 24 10.73 -11.53 52.49
N LYS A 25 10.18 -12.73 52.26
CA LYS A 25 8.94 -12.90 51.48
C LYS A 25 7.76 -12.13 52.08
N ARG A 26 7.60 -12.16 53.41
CA ARG A 26 6.53 -11.40 54.10
C ARG A 26 6.71 -9.89 53.94
N VAL A 27 7.93 -9.38 54.06
CA VAL A 27 8.24 -7.96 53.87
C VAL A 27 8.00 -7.52 52.42
N LEU A 28 8.35 -8.36 51.44
CA LEU A 28 8.06 -8.09 50.03
C LEU A 28 6.55 -8.08 49.75
N LYS A 29 5.80 -9.05 50.31
CA LYS A 29 4.34 -9.10 50.19
C LYS A 29 3.67 -7.87 50.79
N LEU A 30 3.98 -7.53 52.04
CA LEU A 30 3.50 -6.32 52.71
C LEU A 30 3.84 -5.05 51.93
N SER A 31 5.06 -4.97 51.37
CA SER A 31 5.48 -3.83 50.55
C SER A 31 4.65 -3.73 49.26
N SER A 32 4.35 -4.86 48.61
CA SER A 32 3.48 -4.92 47.42
C SER A 32 2.04 -4.53 47.75
N ASP A 33 1.47 -5.04 48.85
CA ASP A 33 0.11 -4.73 49.28
C ASP A 33 -0.03 -3.23 49.62
N CYS A 34 0.95 -2.66 50.32
CA CYS A 34 1.00 -1.22 50.57
C CYS A 34 1.13 -0.40 49.29
N PHE A 35 1.88 -0.88 48.29
CA PHE A 35 2.01 -0.20 47.00
C PHE A 35 0.69 -0.23 46.21
N ALA A 36 0.00 -1.37 46.18
CA ALA A 36 -1.28 -1.53 45.49
C ALA A 36 -2.38 -0.60 46.05
N ALA A 37 -2.32 -0.28 47.34
CA ALA A 37 -3.26 0.62 48.01
C ALA A 37 -3.03 2.13 47.72
N LEU A 38 -1.91 2.50 47.08
CA LEU A 38 -1.60 3.90 46.77
C LEU A 38 -2.39 4.42 45.57
N LEU A 39 -2.67 5.73 45.56
CA LEU A 39 -3.18 6.41 44.37
C LEU A 39 -2.14 6.37 43.23
N LEU A 40 -2.60 6.31 41.97
CA LEU A 40 -1.74 6.15 40.79
C LEU A 40 -0.58 7.17 40.69
N PRO A 41 -0.75 8.47 41.02
CA PRO A 41 0.37 9.42 41.03
C PRO A 41 1.46 9.07 42.06
N LEU A 42 1.05 8.57 43.22
CA LEU A 42 1.96 8.13 44.28
C LEU A 42 2.65 6.81 43.91
N GLN A 43 1.93 5.88 43.27
CA GLN A 43 2.52 4.66 42.71
C GLN A 43 3.61 4.99 41.69
N SER A 44 3.34 5.93 40.78
CA SER A 44 4.28 6.38 39.76
C SER A 44 5.57 6.93 40.37
N THR A 45 5.42 7.84 41.34
CA THR A 45 6.56 8.48 42.03
C THR A 45 7.38 7.45 42.80
N LEU A 46 6.72 6.53 43.51
CA LEU A 46 7.39 5.53 44.33
C LEU A 46 8.05 4.44 43.47
N PHE A 47 7.45 4.07 42.35
CA PHE A 47 8.05 3.16 41.37
C PHE A 47 9.34 3.75 40.82
N GLN A 48 9.29 5.00 40.34
CA GLN A 48 10.46 5.68 39.80
C GLN A 48 11.58 5.76 40.84
N TRP A 49 11.26 6.24 42.04
CA TRP A 49 12.22 6.29 43.14
C TRP A 49 12.84 4.92 43.44
N LEU A 50 12.04 3.84 43.45
CA LEU A 50 12.51 2.50 43.73
C LEU A 50 13.48 2.00 42.67
N TRP A 51 13.18 2.25 41.40
CA TRP A 51 14.01 1.80 40.28
C TRP A 51 15.33 2.58 40.16
N ASP A 52 15.37 3.80 40.66
CA ASP A 52 16.60 4.60 40.80
C ASP A 52 17.51 4.10 41.94
N GLN A 53 17.01 3.27 42.86
CA GLN A 53 17.83 2.75 43.97
C GLN A 53 18.73 1.57 43.55
N PRO A 54 19.94 1.45 44.15
CA PRO A 54 20.77 0.27 43.98
C PRO A 54 20.05 -0.99 44.49
N ASN A 55 19.97 -2.02 43.65
CA ASN A 55 19.20 -3.27 43.85
C ASN A 55 17.67 -3.14 43.78
N GLY A 56 17.11 -1.97 43.42
CA GLY A 56 15.69 -1.80 43.13
C GLY A 56 15.18 -2.72 42.01
N PRO A 57 15.81 -2.72 40.81
CA PRO A 57 15.39 -3.55 39.68
C PRO A 57 15.46 -5.06 39.91
N THR A 58 16.22 -5.49 40.92
CA THR A 58 16.33 -6.90 41.28
C THR A 58 15.43 -7.25 42.46
N LEU A 59 14.86 -6.26 43.19
CA LEU A 59 14.13 -6.45 44.45
C LEU A 59 13.09 -7.57 44.38
N PHE A 60 12.35 -7.64 43.27
CA PHE A 60 11.24 -8.59 43.08
C PHE A 60 11.56 -9.79 42.17
N LYS A 61 12.77 -9.89 41.58
CA LYS A 61 13.13 -10.96 40.61
C LYS A 61 12.98 -12.39 41.14
N ASP A 62 13.19 -12.61 42.44
CA ASP A 62 13.14 -13.94 43.08
C ASP A 62 11.84 -14.18 43.87
N SER A 63 10.85 -13.28 43.74
CA SER A 63 9.64 -13.36 44.52
C SER A 63 8.64 -14.32 43.85
N ALA A 64 8.52 -15.54 44.38
CA ALA A 64 7.45 -16.49 44.03
C ALA A 64 6.07 -16.05 44.57
N VAL A 65 5.87 -14.74 44.73
CA VAL A 65 4.76 -14.16 45.50
C VAL A 65 3.50 -14.04 44.62
N ILE A 66 3.65 -13.96 43.29
CA ILE A 66 2.55 -13.71 42.36
C ILE A 66 2.70 -14.60 41.11
N ASN A 67 1.61 -15.25 40.68
CA ASN A 67 1.55 -15.88 39.35
C ASN A 67 1.27 -14.80 38.31
N VAL A 68 2.34 -14.11 37.89
CA VAL A 68 2.29 -12.90 37.06
C VAL A 68 1.50 -13.12 35.76
N GLU A 69 1.64 -14.27 35.10
CA GLU A 69 0.95 -14.53 33.82
C GLU A 69 -0.57 -14.66 33.98
N GLN A 70 -1.03 -15.32 35.04
CA GLN A 70 -2.45 -15.48 35.33
C GLN A 70 -3.08 -14.15 35.74
N GLU A 71 -2.41 -13.37 36.59
CA GLU A 71 -2.91 -12.06 37.01
C GLU A 71 -2.95 -11.06 35.86
N LEU A 72 -1.90 -11.01 35.03
CA LEU A 72 -1.91 -10.15 33.84
C LEU A 72 -3.07 -10.52 32.91
N THR A 73 -3.28 -11.80 32.64
CA THR A 73 -4.39 -12.25 31.78
C THR A 73 -5.74 -11.85 32.38
N HIS A 74 -5.93 -12.02 33.69
CA HIS A 74 -7.17 -11.64 34.36
C HIS A 74 -7.42 -10.13 34.33
N VAL A 75 -6.39 -9.31 34.59
CA VAL A 75 -6.52 -7.84 34.62
C VAL A 75 -6.76 -7.28 33.21
N PHE A 76 -6.06 -7.76 32.19
CA PHE A 76 -6.29 -7.32 30.81
C PHE A 76 -7.64 -7.78 30.26
N ASN A 77 -8.10 -9.00 30.55
CA ASN A 77 -9.46 -9.42 30.16
C ASN A 77 -10.55 -8.53 30.78
N ARG A 78 -10.36 -8.12 32.04
CA ARG A 78 -11.27 -7.20 32.72
C ARG A 78 -11.17 -5.75 32.20
N LEU A 79 -10.01 -5.34 31.69
CA LEU A 79 -9.84 -4.02 31.06
C LEU A 79 -10.65 -3.92 29.75
N VAL A 80 -10.67 -5.03 29.00
CA VAL A 80 -11.31 -5.14 27.70
C VAL A 80 -12.84 -5.25 27.78
N SER A 81 -13.40 -5.80 28.87
CA SER A 81 -14.83 -6.10 29.00
C SER A 81 -15.75 -4.89 29.31
N GLY A 82 -15.45 -3.71 28.77
CA GLY A 82 -16.23 -2.48 28.93
C GLY A 82 -15.93 -1.75 30.25
N SER A 83 -15.33 -0.56 30.14
CA SER A 83 -14.93 0.24 31.32
C SER A 83 -15.43 1.70 31.23
N THR A 84 -16.00 2.19 32.33
CA THR A 84 -16.18 3.63 32.58
C THR A 84 -14.85 4.26 33.00
N ASP A 85 -14.68 5.58 32.89
CA ASP A 85 -13.40 6.26 33.24
C ASP A 85 -12.93 5.97 34.68
N THR A 86 -13.87 5.82 35.61
CA THR A 86 -13.59 5.41 36.99
C THR A 86 -12.97 4.01 37.08
N GLN A 87 -13.44 3.06 36.26
CA GLN A 87 -12.91 1.70 36.20
C GLN A 87 -11.53 1.67 35.53
N LEU A 88 -11.24 2.59 34.59
CA LEU A 88 -9.91 2.71 33.98
C LEU A 88 -8.83 3.08 34.99
N THR A 89 -9.12 4.03 35.90
CA THR A 89 -8.14 4.42 36.94
C THR A 89 -7.87 3.30 37.95
N GLU A 90 -8.89 2.50 38.29
CA GLU A 90 -8.73 1.32 39.13
C GLU A 90 -7.88 0.26 38.42
N ARG A 91 -8.08 0.05 37.12
CA ARG A 91 -7.35 -0.95 36.33
C ARG A 91 -5.91 -0.53 36.09
N ALA A 92 -5.66 0.75 35.87
CA ALA A 92 -4.32 1.31 35.80
C ALA A 92 -3.54 1.04 37.11
N ARG A 93 -4.22 1.14 38.26
CA ARG A 93 -3.63 0.84 39.57
C ARG A 93 -3.28 -0.65 39.75
N GLU A 94 -4.17 -1.55 39.32
CA GLU A 94 -3.93 -3.00 39.29
C GLU A 94 -2.72 -3.33 38.39
N ILE A 95 -2.67 -2.77 37.18
CA ILE A 95 -1.58 -2.98 36.22
C ILE A 95 -0.26 -2.41 36.75
N CYS A 96 -0.26 -1.21 37.34
CA CYS A 96 0.92 -0.61 37.94
C CYS A 96 1.51 -1.48 39.06
N SER A 97 0.66 -2.11 39.87
CA SER A 97 1.09 -3.03 40.93
C SER A 97 1.78 -4.28 40.37
N ILE A 98 1.29 -4.83 39.25
CA ILE A 98 1.93 -5.98 38.59
C ILE A 98 3.23 -5.56 37.89
N ALA A 99 3.23 -4.38 37.25
CA ALA A 99 4.41 -3.82 36.59
C ALA A 99 5.60 -3.60 37.55
N LEU A 100 5.34 -3.39 38.86
CA LEU A 100 6.37 -3.29 39.89
C LEU A 100 7.23 -4.56 40.00
N HIS A 101 6.65 -5.73 39.69
CA HIS A 101 7.37 -7.00 39.77
C HIS A 101 8.03 -7.35 38.43
N CYS A 102 7.32 -7.18 37.32
CA CYS A 102 7.74 -7.64 35.99
C CYS A 102 7.35 -6.63 34.88
N PRO A 103 8.05 -5.48 34.76
CA PRO A 103 7.66 -4.43 33.83
C PRO A 103 7.65 -4.90 32.37
N SER A 104 8.67 -5.65 31.94
CA SER A 104 8.77 -6.19 30.57
C SER A 104 7.63 -7.14 30.21
N SER A 105 7.28 -8.06 31.12
CA SER A 105 6.17 -9.01 30.91
C SER A 105 4.82 -8.28 30.85
N THR A 106 4.63 -7.25 31.67
CA THR A 106 3.43 -6.41 31.65
C THR A 106 3.28 -5.70 30.30
N LEU A 107 4.36 -5.08 29.79
CA LEU A 107 4.34 -4.39 28.49
C LEU A 107 4.15 -5.36 27.32
N ARG A 108 4.81 -6.53 27.35
CA ARG A 108 4.63 -7.57 26.34
C ARG A 108 3.18 -8.05 26.27
N LYS A 109 2.56 -8.31 27.43
CA LYS A 109 1.15 -8.69 27.49
C LYS A 109 0.23 -7.56 27.02
N ALA A 110 0.53 -6.31 27.37
CA ALA A 110 -0.21 -5.15 26.89
C ALA A 110 -0.20 -5.07 25.34
N ILE A 111 0.97 -5.23 24.72
CA ILE A 111 1.12 -5.25 23.25
C ILE A 111 0.33 -6.44 22.65
N GLN A 112 0.45 -7.63 23.24
CA GLN A 112 -0.26 -8.82 22.75
C GLN A 112 -1.78 -8.67 22.81
N GLU A 113 -2.33 -8.13 23.90
CA GLU A 113 -3.77 -7.91 24.07
C GLU A 113 -4.29 -6.79 23.16
N ALA A 114 -3.52 -5.72 22.99
CA ALA A 114 -3.84 -4.64 22.06
C ALA A 114 -3.99 -5.13 20.61
N ILE A 115 -3.21 -6.15 20.22
CA ILE A 115 -3.22 -6.72 18.87
C ILE A 115 -4.32 -7.78 18.73
N SER A 116 -4.52 -8.59 19.77
CA SER A 116 -5.50 -9.69 19.75
C SER A 116 -6.95 -9.18 19.83
N ASN A 117 -7.17 -7.97 20.33
CA ASN A 117 -8.51 -7.42 20.54
C ASN A 117 -8.68 -6.00 19.94
N ALA A 118 -9.69 -5.85 19.09
CA ALA A 118 -9.93 -4.64 18.29
C ALA A 118 -10.22 -3.36 19.09
N GLU A 119 -10.77 -3.48 20.30
CA GLU A 119 -11.14 -2.34 21.15
C GLU A 119 -10.11 -2.10 22.26
N ALA A 120 -9.21 -3.06 22.49
CA ALA A 120 -8.25 -3.00 23.59
C ALA A 120 -7.13 -1.99 23.35
N GLY A 121 -6.68 -1.81 22.09
CA GLY A 121 -5.49 -1.01 21.77
C GLY A 121 -5.55 0.42 22.30
N SER A 122 -6.63 1.15 22.04
CA SER A 122 -6.78 2.54 22.49
C SER A 122 -6.92 2.65 24.02
N LEU A 123 -7.63 1.72 24.66
CA LEU A 123 -7.77 1.66 26.12
C LEU A 123 -6.43 1.38 26.79
N ILE A 124 -5.65 0.44 26.25
CA ILE A 124 -4.31 0.11 26.74
C ILE A 124 -3.38 1.32 26.58
N CYS A 125 -3.43 2.04 25.46
CA CYS A 125 -2.65 3.26 25.28
C CYS A 125 -2.99 4.30 26.36
N LYS A 126 -4.28 4.57 26.60
CA LYS A 126 -4.73 5.50 27.65
C LYS A 126 -4.22 5.11 29.04
N VAL A 127 -4.27 3.83 29.38
CA VAL A 127 -3.78 3.31 30.66
C VAL A 127 -2.27 3.47 30.77
N LEU A 128 -1.50 3.15 29.72
CA LEU A 128 -0.05 3.31 29.70
C LEU A 128 0.37 4.78 29.74
N GLN A 129 -0.40 5.68 29.14
CA GLN A 129 -0.17 7.14 29.18
C GLN A 129 -0.36 7.72 30.60
N CYS A 130 -1.18 7.08 31.43
CA CYS A 130 -1.27 7.39 32.86
C CYS A 130 -0.07 6.86 33.67
N MET A 131 0.84 6.10 33.06
CA MET A 131 2.04 5.49 33.68
C MET A 131 3.32 5.79 32.86
N PRO A 132 3.69 7.06 32.63
CA PRO A 132 4.79 7.42 31.74
C PRO A 132 6.14 6.83 32.16
N PHE A 133 6.37 6.64 33.46
CA PHE A 133 7.58 6.04 34.02
C PHE A 133 7.81 4.59 33.55
N LEU A 134 6.73 3.81 33.35
CA LEU A 134 6.84 2.41 32.90
C LEU A 134 7.27 2.35 31.43
N VAL A 135 6.73 3.27 30.63
CA VAL A 135 7.01 3.39 29.20
C VAL A 135 8.44 3.89 28.99
N GLN A 136 8.88 4.87 29.79
CA GLN A 136 10.23 5.46 29.73
C GLN A 136 11.29 4.64 30.48
N LEU A 137 10.91 3.54 31.14
CA LEU A 137 11.81 2.74 31.93
C LEU A 137 12.95 2.21 31.06
N ARG A 138 14.20 2.49 31.44
CA ARG A 138 15.39 1.98 30.74
C ARG A 138 15.94 0.74 31.43
N ILE A 139 16.11 -0.33 30.66
CA ILE A 139 16.78 -1.56 31.08
C ILE A 139 17.92 -1.78 30.10
N ASP A 140 19.15 -1.91 30.62
CA ASP A 140 20.37 -2.07 29.81
C ASP A 140 20.58 -0.96 28.76
N GLY A 141 20.18 0.27 29.08
CA GLY A 141 20.33 1.46 28.23
C GLY A 141 19.21 1.68 27.21
N ALA A 142 18.31 0.71 27.00
CA ALA A 142 17.19 0.81 26.07
C ALA A 142 15.84 0.96 26.79
N THR A 143 14.91 1.68 26.17
CA THR A 143 13.56 1.88 26.68
C THR A 143 12.77 0.57 26.60
N CYS A 144 12.26 0.08 27.73
CA CYS A 144 11.63 -1.24 27.87
C CYS A 144 10.43 -1.42 26.90
N PHE A 145 9.59 -0.40 26.76
CA PHE A 145 8.46 -0.43 25.82
C PHE A 145 8.90 -0.62 24.37
N LEU A 146 9.93 0.10 23.94
CA LEU A 146 10.49 0.02 22.60
C LEU A 146 11.14 -1.33 22.32
N THR A 147 11.86 -1.86 23.30
CA THR A 147 12.48 -3.19 23.20
C THR A 147 11.41 -4.27 23.01
N GLU A 148 10.32 -4.22 23.78
CA GLU A 148 9.23 -5.21 23.66
C GLU A 148 8.43 -5.04 22.36
N LEU A 149 8.20 -3.79 21.91
CA LEU A 149 7.55 -3.53 20.62
C LEU A 149 8.41 -4.00 19.44
N SER A 150 9.70 -3.64 19.42
CA SER A 150 10.65 -4.10 18.38
C SER A 150 10.80 -5.62 18.40
N SER A 151 10.86 -6.23 19.58
CA SER A 151 10.86 -7.69 19.74
C SER A 151 9.61 -8.32 19.13
N PHE A 152 8.42 -7.78 19.41
CA PHE A 152 7.18 -8.23 18.81
C PHE A 152 7.23 -8.12 17.28
N VAL A 153 7.64 -6.97 16.73
CA VAL A 153 7.76 -6.76 15.28
C VAL A 153 8.71 -7.76 14.64
N ARG A 154 9.85 -8.08 15.29
CA ARG A 154 10.78 -9.13 14.82
C ARG A 154 10.11 -10.49 14.76
N THR A 155 9.22 -10.84 15.70
CA THR A 155 8.50 -12.13 15.63
C THR A 155 7.62 -12.26 14.40
N LEU A 156 7.21 -11.15 13.77
CA LEU A 156 6.37 -11.16 12.57
C LEU A 156 7.07 -11.72 11.33
N GLY A 157 8.40 -11.85 11.34
CA GLY A 157 9.10 -12.58 10.27
C GLY A 157 8.83 -14.09 10.28
N VAL A 158 8.30 -14.63 11.39
CA VAL A 158 7.96 -16.06 11.52
C VAL A 158 6.47 -16.26 11.78
N ARG A 159 5.84 -15.35 12.53
CA ARG A 159 4.41 -15.37 12.84
C ARG A 159 3.61 -14.58 11.81
N GLN A 160 2.69 -15.25 11.13
CA GLN A 160 1.67 -14.57 10.33
C GLN A 160 0.56 -14.02 11.22
N LEU A 161 0.20 -12.75 11.01
CA LEU A 161 -0.97 -12.13 11.65
C LEU A 161 -2.21 -12.34 10.78
N SER A 162 -3.35 -12.48 11.42
CA SER A 162 -4.64 -12.33 10.75
C SER A 162 -4.85 -10.87 10.29
N THR A 163 -5.76 -10.65 9.36
CA THR A 163 -6.11 -9.31 8.86
C THR A 163 -6.62 -8.39 9.99
N SER A 164 -7.34 -8.93 10.96
CA SER A 164 -7.80 -8.19 12.14
C SER A 164 -6.65 -7.83 13.08
N GLU A 165 -5.74 -8.76 13.38
CA GLU A 165 -4.56 -8.49 14.22
C GLU A 165 -3.63 -7.45 13.58
N GLU A 166 -3.40 -7.53 12.27
CA GLU A 166 -2.60 -6.54 11.54
C GLU A 166 -3.23 -5.14 11.65
N LEU A 167 -4.54 -5.03 11.46
CA LEU A 167 -5.26 -3.78 11.60
C LEU A 167 -5.19 -3.24 13.04
N ASN A 168 -5.30 -4.11 14.05
CA ASN A 168 -5.19 -3.74 15.46
C ASN A 168 -3.78 -3.25 15.82
N LEU A 169 -2.73 -3.86 15.27
CA LEU A 169 -1.35 -3.42 15.45
C LEU A 169 -1.17 -1.97 15.00
N PHE A 170 -1.65 -1.62 13.80
CA PHE A 170 -1.51 -0.25 13.29
C PHE A 170 -2.39 0.75 14.04
N LYS A 171 -3.59 0.37 14.47
CA LYS A 171 -4.41 1.21 15.36
C LYS A 171 -3.73 1.48 16.70
N PHE A 172 -3.09 0.46 17.26
CA PHE A 172 -2.33 0.58 18.50
C PHE A 172 -1.11 1.48 18.31
N ALA A 173 -0.34 1.29 17.24
CA ALA A 173 0.81 2.14 16.92
C ALA A 173 0.40 3.60 16.69
N ASP A 174 -0.70 3.84 15.98
CA ASP A 174 -1.26 5.19 15.76
C ASP A 174 -1.72 5.83 17.09
N SER A 175 -2.40 5.06 17.95
CA SER A 175 -2.79 5.54 19.29
C SER A 175 -1.58 5.81 20.20
N ALA A 176 -0.47 5.10 20.01
CA ALA A 176 0.73 5.26 20.81
C ALA A 176 1.52 6.54 20.47
N ILE A 177 1.46 7.00 19.22
CA ILE A 177 2.12 8.24 18.77
C ILE A 177 1.24 9.48 18.93
N GLN A 178 -0.04 9.34 19.30
CA GLN A 178 -0.96 10.44 19.54
C GLN A 178 -1.05 10.81 21.03
N SER A 179 -1.21 12.10 21.32
CA SER A 179 -1.53 12.57 22.68
C SER A 179 -2.96 12.22 23.07
N TYR A 180 -3.17 11.97 24.37
CA TYR A 180 -4.51 11.69 24.89
C TYR A 180 -5.07 12.86 25.69
N HIS A 181 -6.28 13.28 25.33
CA HIS A 181 -7.09 14.24 26.08
C HIS A 181 -8.14 13.48 26.90
N PRO A 182 -7.95 13.29 28.22
CA PRO A 182 -8.99 12.70 29.05
C PRO A 182 -10.23 13.62 29.09
N PRO A 183 -11.45 13.05 29.05
CA PRO A 183 -12.68 13.82 29.24
C PRO A 183 -12.66 14.51 30.62
N THR A 184 -13.01 15.79 30.60
CA THR A 184 -12.74 16.80 31.64
C THR A 184 -13.21 16.44 33.05
N HIS A 185 -12.30 16.50 34.03
CA HIS A 185 -12.61 16.86 35.41
C HIS A 185 -12.51 18.40 35.55
N PRO A 186 -13.45 19.09 36.22
CA PRO A 186 -13.39 20.54 36.44
C PRO A 186 -12.25 20.83 37.43
N GLY A 187 -11.04 21.02 36.91
CA GLY A 187 -9.86 21.31 37.73
C GLY A 187 -8.51 20.96 37.11
N ASN A 188 -8.44 20.23 35.98
CA ASN A 188 -7.16 20.05 35.28
C ASN A 188 -7.31 19.71 33.78
N PRO A 189 -6.82 20.57 32.87
CA PRO A 189 -6.71 20.26 31.45
C PRO A 189 -5.33 19.62 31.18
N PHE A 190 -5.09 18.39 31.68
CA PHE A 190 -3.82 17.71 31.40
C PHE A 190 -3.93 16.88 30.13
N THR A 191 -3.15 17.24 29.13
CA THR A 191 -2.90 16.44 27.93
C THR A 191 -1.82 15.41 28.27
N CYS A 192 -2.13 14.12 28.21
CA CYS A 192 -1.08 13.11 28.36
C CYS A 192 -0.24 13.07 27.08
N PRO A 193 1.10 13.15 27.19
CA PRO A 193 1.98 13.05 26.03
C PRO A 193 1.83 11.68 25.34
N PRO A 194 2.22 11.56 24.06
CA PRO A 194 2.26 10.27 23.37
C PRO A 194 3.16 9.27 24.12
N LEU A 195 2.87 7.98 23.96
CA LEU A 195 3.70 6.92 24.53
C LEU A 195 5.10 6.91 23.92
N ILE A 196 5.19 7.28 22.64
CA ILE A 196 6.41 7.27 21.87
C ILE A 196 6.37 8.35 20.78
N SER A 197 7.49 9.01 20.52
CA SER A 197 7.63 9.91 19.37
C SER A 197 7.65 9.09 18.06
N PRO A 198 7.15 9.63 16.93
CA PRO A 198 7.25 8.98 15.63
C PRO A 198 8.68 8.53 15.24
N LEU A 199 9.69 9.35 15.55
CA LEU A 199 11.10 9.05 15.22
C LEU A 199 11.64 7.83 15.98
N HIS A 200 11.44 7.78 17.30
CA HIS A 200 11.83 6.60 18.10
C HIS A 200 11.12 5.31 17.68
N LEU A 201 9.87 5.40 17.20
CA LEU A 201 9.17 4.26 16.61
C LEU A 201 9.88 3.78 15.34
N ALA A 202 10.30 4.72 14.49
CA ALA A 202 11.02 4.44 13.26
C ALA A 202 12.38 3.79 13.50
N ASP A 203 13.16 4.30 14.46
CA ASP A 203 14.47 3.75 14.85
C ASP A 203 14.39 2.29 15.28
N SER A 204 13.29 1.91 15.94
CA SER A 204 13.16 0.58 16.54
C SER A 204 12.43 -0.43 15.65
N CYS A 205 11.48 0.03 14.84
CA CYS A 205 10.55 -0.82 14.11
C CYS A 205 10.62 -0.68 12.58
N ILE A 206 11.36 0.29 12.04
CA ILE A 206 11.39 0.57 10.59
C ILE A 206 12.81 0.48 10.04
N TRP A 207 13.71 1.38 10.45
CA TRP A 207 15.05 1.50 9.86
C TRP A 207 15.87 0.21 9.90
N PRO A 208 15.81 -0.63 10.96
CA PRO A 208 16.50 -1.92 10.98
C PRO A 208 16.03 -2.90 9.89
N PHE A 209 14.86 -2.67 9.29
CA PHE A 209 14.20 -3.57 8.33
C PHE A 209 13.93 -2.92 6.96
N LEU A 210 14.23 -1.63 6.79
CA LEU A 210 13.96 -0.89 5.56
C LEU A 210 15.11 -1.04 4.53
N GLY A 211 16.34 -1.21 5.01
CA GLY A 211 17.53 -1.38 4.16
C GLY A 211 17.73 -2.80 3.62
N PRO A 212 18.58 -2.97 2.60
CA PRO A 212 18.73 -4.25 1.90
C PRO A 212 19.35 -5.31 2.80
N ALA A 213 18.92 -6.56 2.61
CA ALA A 213 19.68 -7.72 3.07
C ALA A 213 20.98 -7.76 2.27
N SER A 214 22.05 -7.16 2.82
CA SER A 214 23.45 -7.33 2.41
C SER A 214 23.66 -7.62 0.92
N LEU A 215 23.73 -6.59 0.07
CA LEU A 215 24.48 -6.73 -1.16
C LEU A 215 25.96 -6.80 -0.77
N ASP A 216 26.57 -7.97 -1.00
CA ASP A 216 28.01 -8.21 -0.84
C ASP A 216 28.80 -7.28 -1.79
N HIS A 217 29.05 -6.05 -1.37
CA HIS A 217 29.99 -5.15 -2.05
C HIS A 217 31.40 -5.39 -1.50
N THR A 218 31.96 -6.56 -1.81
CA THR A 218 33.41 -6.72 -1.78
C THR A 218 33.97 -6.05 -3.05
N HIS A 219 34.82 -5.02 -2.87
CA HIS A 219 35.38 -4.09 -3.86
C HIS A 219 34.51 -2.82 -4.08
N ARG A 220 34.89 -1.60 -3.68
CA ARG A 220 36.20 -0.91 -3.76
C ARG A 220 36.29 0.31 -2.79
N PRO A 221 37.51 0.89 -2.60
CA PRO A 221 37.84 1.87 -1.55
C PRO A 221 37.68 3.35 -1.99
N GLY A 222 37.58 4.26 -1.00
CA GLY A 222 37.30 5.72 -1.11
C GLY A 222 38.38 6.61 -1.78
N PRO A 223 38.28 7.96 -1.71
CA PRO A 223 38.17 8.76 -0.46
C PRO A 223 37.02 9.82 -0.42
N GLY A 224 36.47 10.10 0.77
CA GLY A 224 35.11 10.64 1.03
C GLY A 224 34.87 12.18 1.10
N PRO A 225 33.60 12.62 1.27
CA PRO A 225 32.95 12.96 2.58
C PRO A 225 31.47 12.47 2.68
N PRO A 226 30.60 12.99 3.58
CA PRO A 226 30.57 12.87 5.04
C PRO A 226 29.93 11.54 5.53
N SER A 227 30.44 11.00 6.64
CA SER A 227 29.98 9.75 7.23
C SER A 227 28.56 9.81 7.79
N LEU A 228 27.65 9.03 7.21
CA LEU A 228 26.47 8.47 7.90
C LEU A 228 26.35 6.97 7.56
N TYR A 229 27.42 6.22 7.81
CA TYR A 229 27.27 4.79 8.06
C TYR A 229 26.65 4.64 9.45
N LEU A 230 25.39 4.22 9.52
CA LEU A 230 24.86 3.52 10.68
C LEU A 230 25.75 2.27 10.85
N HIS A 231 26.80 2.40 11.66
CA HIS A 231 27.68 1.31 12.07
C HIS A 231 26.83 0.28 12.84
N VAL A 232 26.28 -0.68 12.12
CA VAL A 232 25.94 -1.98 12.69
C VAL A 232 27.19 -2.83 12.57
N THR A 233 27.87 -3.05 13.69
CA THR A 233 29.01 -3.97 13.76
C THR A 233 28.58 -5.36 13.29
N PRO A 234 29.38 -6.06 12.46
CA PRO A 234 29.08 -7.40 12.01
C PRO A 234 29.49 -8.40 13.09
N GLU A 235 28.73 -8.47 14.18
CA GLU A 235 28.88 -9.53 15.18
C GLU A 235 27.55 -10.29 15.34
N SER A 236 27.30 -11.21 14.42
CA SER A 236 26.81 -12.59 14.66
C SER A 236 26.15 -13.15 13.39
N PRO A 237 26.37 -14.44 13.06
CA PRO A 237 25.70 -15.12 11.96
C PRO A 237 24.33 -15.62 12.42
N THR A 238 23.48 -14.72 12.92
CA THR A 238 22.07 -15.03 13.15
C THR A 238 21.30 -14.75 11.87
N PRO A 239 20.44 -15.66 11.37
CA PRO A 239 19.61 -15.37 10.22
C PRO A 239 18.78 -14.12 10.56
N ARG A 240 19.00 -13.03 9.83
CA ARG A 240 18.20 -11.81 10.00
C ARG A 240 16.75 -12.20 9.75
N ILE A 241 15.95 -12.26 10.81
CA ILE A 241 14.52 -12.51 10.71
C ILE A 241 13.94 -11.34 9.93
N SER A 242 13.58 -11.58 8.67
CA SER A 242 13.06 -10.54 7.77
C SER A 242 11.61 -10.26 8.15
N VAL A 243 11.34 -9.06 8.67
CA VAL A 243 9.98 -8.57 8.86
C VAL A 243 9.31 -8.43 7.48
N PRO A 244 8.02 -8.82 7.31
CA PRO A 244 7.35 -8.67 6.03
C PRO A 244 7.38 -7.21 5.57
N ARG A 245 7.84 -6.96 4.34
CA ARG A 245 8.00 -5.60 3.77
C ARG A 245 6.74 -4.76 3.89
N ARG A 246 5.56 -5.39 3.68
CA ARG A 246 4.25 -4.74 3.87
C ARG A 246 4.11 -4.08 5.25
N ILE A 247 4.54 -4.77 6.31
CA ILE A 247 4.43 -4.26 7.68
C ILE A 247 5.38 -3.08 7.88
N THR A 248 6.63 -3.21 7.43
CA THR A 248 7.64 -2.13 7.50
C THR A 248 7.15 -0.88 6.77
N LEU A 249 6.62 -1.02 5.55
CA LEU A 249 6.10 0.10 4.76
C LEU A 249 4.85 0.74 5.39
N LYS A 250 3.96 -0.03 6.04
CA LYS A 250 2.81 0.53 6.77
C LYS A 250 3.23 1.31 8.01
N PHE A 251 4.25 0.85 8.75
CA PHE A 251 4.82 1.63 9.85
C PHE A 251 5.47 2.92 9.34
N LEU A 252 6.15 2.85 8.19
CA LEU A 252 6.72 4.05 7.55
C LEU A 252 5.64 5.03 7.12
N ASP A 253 4.55 4.57 6.50
CA ASP A 253 3.40 5.41 6.16
C ASP A 253 2.84 6.12 7.40
N LEU A 254 2.69 5.39 8.51
CA LEU A 254 2.21 5.94 9.78
C LEU A 254 3.14 7.04 10.31
N VAL A 255 4.45 6.80 10.38
CA VAL A 255 5.43 7.77 10.86
C VAL A 255 5.50 8.99 9.95
N LEU A 256 5.45 8.81 8.64
CA LEU A 256 5.52 9.93 7.68
C LEU A 256 4.26 10.80 7.72
N LYS A 257 3.06 10.24 7.99
CA LYS A 257 1.83 11.05 8.14
C LYS A 257 1.94 12.06 9.29
N THR A 258 2.54 11.66 10.40
CA THR A 258 2.71 12.51 11.57
C THR A 258 3.92 13.43 11.46
N SER A 259 5.04 12.93 10.92
CA SER A 259 6.30 13.69 10.91
C SER A 259 6.41 14.70 9.76
N LEU A 260 5.67 14.52 8.66
CA LEU A 260 5.70 15.41 7.49
C LEU A 260 4.57 16.46 7.46
N SER A 261 3.58 16.37 8.36
CA SER A 261 2.47 17.33 8.45
C SER A 261 2.81 18.56 9.29
N SER A 262 3.98 18.59 9.91
CA SER A 262 4.53 19.70 10.69
C SER A 262 5.18 20.73 9.75
N THR A 263 4.42 21.75 9.33
CA THR A 263 4.93 22.88 8.54
C THR A 263 5.48 24.02 9.39
N ASP A 264 5.24 23.98 10.70
CA ASP A 264 5.77 24.97 11.64
C ASP A 264 7.08 24.42 12.22
N GLY A 265 8.22 24.86 11.68
CA GLY A 265 9.59 24.42 12.01
C GLY A 265 10.06 24.69 13.46
N LEU A 266 9.17 24.63 14.43
CA LEU A 266 9.38 24.78 15.87
C LEU A 266 9.14 23.48 16.65
N GLU A 267 8.68 22.40 16.02
CA GLU A 267 8.46 21.12 16.71
C GLU A 267 9.68 20.17 16.63
N PRO A 268 10.06 19.52 17.74
CA PRO A 268 11.26 18.68 17.86
C PRO A 268 11.22 17.36 17.06
N ASP A 269 10.09 17.02 16.44
CA ASP A 269 9.84 15.71 15.79
C ASP A 269 9.86 15.78 14.24
N ALA A 270 10.30 16.89 13.64
CA ALA A 270 10.43 16.99 12.19
C ALA A 270 11.52 16.05 11.64
N LEU A 271 11.22 15.37 10.53
CA LEU A 271 12.16 14.44 9.90
C LEU A 271 13.31 15.21 9.23
N ASP A 272 14.56 14.90 9.59
CA ASP A 272 15.74 15.48 8.97
C ASP A 272 15.79 15.12 7.47
N ILE A 273 16.25 16.06 6.65
CA ILE A 273 16.34 15.90 5.21
C ILE A 273 17.30 14.76 4.83
N SER A 274 18.37 14.53 5.61
CA SER A 274 19.29 13.41 5.40
C SER A 274 18.60 12.04 5.54
N VAL A 275 17.65 11.94 6.48
CA VAL A 275 16.82 10.75 6.69
C VAL A 275 15.81 10.59 5.56
N CYS A 276 15.25 11.68 5.04
CA CYS A 276 14.40 11.64 3.84
C CYS A 276 15.15 11.02 2.65
N PHE A 277 16.36 11.50 2.36
CA PHE A 277 17.18 10.98 1.24
C PHE A 277 17.54 9.50 1.41
N SER A 278 17.93 9.08 2.63
CA SER A 278 18.21 7.67 2.92
C SER A 278 16.98 6.77 2.81
N THR A 279 15.82 7.29 3.22
CA THR A 279 14.52 6.63 3.08
C THR A 279 14.18 6.46 1.59
N MET A 280 14.37 7.51 0.78
CA MET A 280 14.13 7.47 -0.66
C MET A 280 15.01 6.44 -1.37
N LEU A 281 16.31 6.38 -1.04
CA LEU A 281 17.21 5.36 -1.57
C LEU A 281 16.70 3.94 -1.24
N SER A 282 16.29 3.71 0.01
CA SER A 282 15.76 2.41 0.44
C SER A 282 14.46 2.05 -0.30
N LEU A 283 13.57 3.03 -0.52
CA LEU A 283 12.35 2.83 -1.31
C LEU A 283 12.66 2.54 -2.78
N CYS A 284 13.67 3.18 -3.38
CA CYS A 284 14.14 2.87 -4.74
C CYS A 284 14.66 1.43 -4.84
N GLN A 285 15.40 0.95 -3.84
CA GLN A 285 15.86 -0.44 -3.79
C GLN A 285 14.71 -1.43 -3.64
N ILE A 286 13.68 -1.10 -2.83
CA ILE A 286 12.48 -1.94 -2.74
C ILE A 286 11.71 -1.96 -4.07
N LEU A 287 11.60 -0.83 -4.77
CA LEU A 287 11.00 -0.78 -6.11
C LEU A 287 11.79 -1.64 -7.11
N GLN A 288 13.13 -1.60 -7.06
CA GLN A 288 14.00 -2.44 -7.88
C GLN A 288 13.65 -3.91 -7.72
N ASP A 289 13.50 -4.38 -6.48
CA ASP A 289 13.12 -5.78 -6.22
C ASP A 289 11.73 -6.13 -6.77
N CYS A 290 10.81 -5.16 -6.85
CA CYS A 290 9.50 -5.35 -7.49
C CYS A 290 9.55 -5.31 -9.02
N THR A 291 10.62 -4.80 -9.64
CA THR A 291 10.80 -4.84 -11.10
C THR A 291 11.30 -6.19 -11.60
N VAL A 292 12.06 -6.91 -10.78
CA VAL A 292 12.55 -8.25 -11.10
C VAL A 292 11.42 -9.24 -10.80
N PRO A 293 10.95 -10.03 -11.78
CA PRO A 293 9.94 -11.05 -11.53
C PRO A 293 10.55 -12.16 -10.66
N ASP A 294 10.34 -12.06 -9.35
CA ASP A 294 10.64 -13.15 -8.42
C ASP A 294 9.62 -14.29 -8.60
N ASP A 295 10.00 -15.51 -8.22
CA ASP A 295 9.12 -16.68 -8.31
C ASP A 295 7.96 -16.64 -7.29
N GLY A 296 7.97 -15.66 -6.38
CA GLY A 296 7.01 -15.46 -5.31
C GLY A 296 5.63 -14.93 -5.72
N ASP A 297 4.84 -14.56 -4.70
CA ASP A 297 3.46 -14.07 -4.83
C ASP A 297 3.43 -12.71 -5.58
N VAL A 298 2.92 -12.75 -6.80
CA VAL A 298 2.85 -11.57 -7.69
C VAL A 298 1.91 -10.51 -7.14
N THR A 299 0.81 -10.91 -6.50
CA THR A 299 -0.15 -9.98 -5.89
C THR A 299 0.49 -9.23 -4.72
N TYR A 300 1.30 -9.93 -3.93
CA TYR A 300 2.09 -9.31 -2.87
C TYR A 300 3.07 -8.29 -3.44
N ASN A 301 3.78 -8.61 -4.52
CA ASN A 301 4.73 -7.70 -5.15
C ASN A 301 4.05 -6.42 -5.69
N PHE A 302 2.86 -6.52 -6.29
CA PHE A 302 2.11 -5.32 -6.71
C PHE A 302 1.70 -4.44 -5.53
N LEU A 303 1.26 -5.04 -4.42
CA LEU A 303 0.93 -4.28 -3.22
C LEU A 303 2.16 -3.53 -2.67
N ILE A 304 3.32 -4.20 -2.59
CA ILE A 304 4.57 -3.55 -2.16
C ILE A 304 4.96 -2.42 -3.10
N LYS A 305 4.86 -2.63 -4.41
CA LYS A 305 5.19 -1.63 -5.43
C LYS A 305 4.31 -0.38 -5.33
N GLU A 306 2.99 -0.56 -5.16
CA GLU A 306 2.03 0.53 -4.94
C GLU A 306 2.37 1.33 -3.68
N MET A 307 2.50 0.65 -2.54
CA MET A 307 2.85 1.29 -1.27
C MET A 307 4.17 2.06 -1.34
N THR A 308 5.18 1.48 -1.98
CA THR A 308 6.50 2.09 -2.09
C THR A 308 6.47 3.34 -2.97
N SER A 309 5.71 3.30 -4.08
CA SER A 309 5.54 4.44 -4.98
C SER A 309 4.82 5.61 -4.28
N ASP A 310 3.75 5.31 -3.52
CA ASP A 310 3.00 6.32 -2.74
C ASP A 310 3.88 6.99 -1.67
N LEU A 311 4.71 6.19 -0.97
CA LEU A 311 5.64 6.70 0.02
C LEU A 311 6.74 7.55 -0.61
N LEU A 312 7.26 7.14 -1.76
CA LEU A 312 8.29 7.89 -2.49
C LEU A 312 7.75 9.25 -2.97
N GLU A 313 6.52 9.30 -3.50
CA GLU A 313 5.86 10.56 -3.86
C GLU A 313 5.67 11.46 -2.63
N ARG A 314 5.27 10.90 -1.49
CA ARG A 314 5.07 11.69 -0.27
C ARG A 314 6.38 12.28 0.27
N VAL A 315 7.42 11.47 0.39
CA VAL A 315 8.73 11.95 0.90
C VAL A 315 9.31 12.98 -0.07
N SER A 316 9.23 12.73 -1.39
CA SER A 316 9.71 13.68 -2.39
C SER A 316 8.89 14.99 -2.39
N ALA A 317 7.58 14.94 -2.18
CA ALA A 317 6.75 16.13 -2.02
C ALA A 317 7.20 17.01 -0.85
N TYR A 318 7.52 16.40 0.29
CA TYR A 318 8.09 17.12 1.44
C TYR A 318 9.47 17.71 1.11
N VAL A 319 10.38 16.91 0.56
CA VAL A 319 11.74 17.38 0.17
C VAL A 319 11.68 18.55 -0.82
N ARG A 320 10.73 18.56 -1.77
CA ARG A 320 10.50 19.68 -2.70
C ARG A 320 10.01 20.95 -2.01
N GLN A 321 9.30 20.84 -0.88
CA GLN A 321 8.80 21.98 -0.13
C GLN A 321 9.87 22.57 0.81
N VAL A 322 10.73 21.72 1.37
CA VAL A 322 11.83 22.15 2.25
C VAL A 322 12.93 22.80 1.40
N HIS A 323 13.02 24.13 1.48
CA HIS A 323 14.03 24.89 0.76
C HIS A 323 15.38 24.72 1.47
N THR A 324 16.31 23.97 0.88
CA THR A 324 17.68 23.86 1.37
C THR A 324 18.67 24.33 0.31
N ASP A 325 19.69 25.09 0.74
CA ASP A 325 20.76 25.57 -0.13
C ASP A 325 21.57 24.42 -0.76
N ASN A 326 21.49 23.22 -0.17
CA ASN A 326 22.22 22.01 -0.59
C ASN A 326 21.35 20.97 -1.33
N LEU A 327 20.09 21.29 -1.68
CA LEU A 327 19.16 20.34 -2.28
C LEU A 327 19.72 19.69 -3.56
N SER A 328 20.42 20.47 -4.39
CA SER A 328 21.06 19.95 -5.62
C SER A 328 22.13 18.91 -5.30
N VAL A 329 22.99 19.16 -4.31
CA VAL A 329 24.08 18.26 -3.92
C VAL A 329 23.53 16.95 -3.36
N CYS A 330 22.51 17.02 -2.50
CA CYS A 330 21.88 15.81 -1.95
C CYS A 330 21.16 15.00 -3.02
N LEU A 331 20.56 15.65 -4.02
CA LEU A 331 19.93 14.96 -5.15
C LEU A 331 20.95 14.36 -6.10
N GLU A 332 22.08 15.04 -6.36
CA GLU A 332 23.19 14.47 -7.13
C GLU A 332 23.73 13.20 -6.47
N TRP A 333 23.90 13.22 -5.13
CA TRP A 333 24.23 12.00 -4.37
C TRP A 333 23.18 10.90 -4.57
N LEU A 334 21.88 11.20 -4.44
CA LEU A 334 20.83 10.20 -4.61
C LEU A 334 20.81 9.62 -6.04
N VAL A 335 21.03 10.45 -7.06
CA VAL A 335 21.11 10.01 -8.45
C VAL A 335 22.35 9.12 -8.67
N GLU A 336 23.48 9.45 -8.07
CA GLU A 336 24.69 8.63 -8.12
C GLU A 336 24.48 7.27 -7.43
N GLU A 337 23.92 7.24 -6.22
CA GLU A 337 23.63 5.99 -5.49
C GLU A 337 22.56 5.11 -6.18
N THR A 338 21.74 5.70 -7.05
CA THR A 338 20.73 4.96 -7.82
C THR A 338 21.22 4.60 -9.23
N SER A 339 22.47 4.89 -9.60
CA SER A 339 23.00 4.69 -10.96
C SER A 339 22.90 3.25 -11.46
N ASP A 340 23.06 2.29 -10.55
CA ASP A 340 23.08 0.85 -10.83
C ASP A 340 21.68 0.22 -10.85
N LEU A 341 20.64 0.99 -10.48
CA LEU A 341 19.26 0.52 -10.50
C LEU A 341 18.68 0.50 -11.92
N ASP A 342 17.60 -0.26 -12.10
CA ASP A 342 16.85 -0.32 -13.35
C ASP A 342 16.46 1.09 -13.82
N TRP A 343 16.50 1.28 -15.13
CA TRP A 343 16.25 2.58 -15.73
C TRP A 343 14.85 3.13 -15.40
N THR A 344 13.85 2.27 -15.15
CA THR A 344 12.51 2.73 -14.75
C THR A 344 12.48 3.31 -13.34
N VAL A 345 13.26 2.74 -12.41
CA VAL A 345 13.42 3.26 -11.04
C VAL A 345 14.16 4.60 -11.08
N ARG A 346 15.24 4.68 -11.88
CA ARG A 346 15.99 5.93 -12.11
C ARG A 346 15.14 7.00 -12.77
N LEU A 347 14.31 6.63 -13.75
CA LEU A 347 13.39 7.57 -14.40
C LEU A 347 12.33 8.05 -13.40
N ALA A 348 11.82 7.18 -12.53
CA ALA A 348 10.85 7.55 -11.51
C ALA A 348 11.40 8.60 -10.54
N ILE A 349 12.60 8.37 -9.98
CA ILE A 349 13.21 9.34 -9.05
C ILE A 349 13.52 10.67 -9.73
N ASN A 350 14.08 10.65 -10.95
CA ASN A 350 14.38 11.88 -11.69
C ASN A 350 13.12 12.66 -12.09
N ALA A 351 12.03 11.96 -12.41
CA ALA A 351 10.76 12.60 -12.75
C ALA A 351 10.20 13.41 -11.58
N LEU A 352 10.35 12.92 -10.35
CA LEU A 352 9.89 13.61 -9.13
C LEU A 352 10.56 14.98 -8.96
N PHE A 353 11.84 15.12 -9.33
CA PHE A 353 12.61 16.36 -9.16
C PHE A 353 12.84 17.14 -10.45
N SER A 354 12.26 16.72 -11.57
CA SER A 354 12.45 17.36 -12.89
C SER A 354 12.07 18.85 -12.95
N ASP A 355 11.20 19.32 -12.06
CA ASP A 355 10.90 20.75 -11.93
C ASP A 355 11.94 21.52 -11.12
N ALA A 356 12.41 20.92 -10.03
CA ALA A 356 13.28 21.55 -9.06
C ALA A 356 14.76 21.58 -9.51
N VAL A 357 15.21 20.52 -10.20
CA VAL A 357 16.63 20.33 -10.52
C VAL A 357 16.87 20.15 -12.03
N PRO A 358 17.72 20.99 -12.65
CA PRO A 358 18.02 20.91 -14.08
C PRO A 358 18.69 19.60 -14.55
N SER A 359 19.53 18.96 -13.73
CA SER A 359 20.19 17.69 -14.10
C SER A 359 19.14 16.57 -14.25
N CYS A 360 18.26 16.38 -13.27
CA CYS A 360 17.14 15.45 -13.35
C CYS A 360 16.27 15.70 -14.58
N ARG A 361 15.98 16.98 -14.89
CA ARG A 361 15.21 17.34 -16.10
C ARG A 361 15.90 16.88 -17.38
N LYS A 362 17.21 17.08 -17.50
CA LYS A 362 17.99 16.68 -18.67
C LYS A 362 17.97 15.17 -18.86
N GLU A 363 18.12 14.39 -17.77
CA GLU A 363 18.06 12.93 -17.84
C GLU A 363 16.69 12.42 -18.30
N VAL A 364 15.60 12.99 -17.76
CA VAL A 364 14.23 12.67 -18.19
C VAL A 364 14.04 12.96 -19.68
N ILE A 365 14.44 14.16 -20.13
CA ILE A 365 14.31 14.55 -21.55
C ILE A 365 15.13 13.61 -22.44
N SER A 366 16.39 13.34 -22.07
CA SER A 366 17.27 12.45 -22.83
C SER A 366 16.69 11.03 -22.96
N CYS A 367 16.09 10.50 -21.88
CA CYS A 367 15.43 9.20 -21.91
C CYS A 367 14.22 9.20 -22.86
N ILE A 368 13.39 10.25 -22.81
CA ILE A 368 12.23 10.40 -23.70
C ILE A 368 12.68 10.51 -25.16
N GLU A 369 13.67 11.35 -25.46
CA GLU A 369 14.21 11.54 -26.81
C GLU A 369 14.80 10.24 -27.36
N GLN A 370 15.52 9.47 -26.54
CA GLN A 370 16.07 8.19 -26.96
C GLN A 370 14.96 7.18 -27.33
N ILE A 371 13.94 7.02 -26.47
CA ILE A 371 12.83 6.09 -26.71
C ILE A 371 12.01 6.51 -27.93
N THR A 372 11.69 7.81 -28.03
CA THR A 372 10.86 8.34 -29.12
C THR A 372 11.62 8.41 -30.45
N GLY A 373 12.93 8.64 -30.44
CA GLY A 373 13.79 8.55 -31.61
C GLY A 373 13.82 7.15 -32.22
N CYS A 374 13.81 6.09 -31.40
CA CYS A 374 13.74 4.70 -31.86
C CYS A 374 12.40 4.28 -32.49
N LEU A 375 11.38 5.15 -32.46
CA LEU A 375 10.10 4.93 -33.15
C LEU A 375 10.08 5.53 -34.56
N GLN A 376 11.12 6.29 -34.94
CA GLN A 376 11.22 6.80 -36.29
C GLN A 376 11.55 5.68 -37.28
N PRO A 377 10.82 5.56 -38.41
CA PRO A 377 11.12 4.56 -39.42
C PRO A 377 12.48 4.87 -40.05
N SER A 378 13.39 3.89 -40.04
CA SER A 378 14.67 4.01 -40.74
C SER A 378 14.42 4.13 -42.25
N PRO A 379 15.05 5.08 -42.96
CA PRO A 379 14.84 5.28 -44.40
C PRO A 379 15.31 4.10 -45.28
N THR A 380 15.93 3.07 -44.69
CA THR A 380 16.56 1.96 -45.42
C THR A 380 15.78 0.64 -45.41
N ILE A 381 14.62 0.57 -44.74
CA ILE A 381 13.91 -0.70 -44.52
C ILE A 381 12.45 -0.59 -45.01
N GLU A 382 12.26 -0.67 -46.34
CA GLU A 382 10.91 -0.65 -46.95
C GLU A 382 10.26 -2.03 -47.07
N SER A 383 10.94 -3.12 -46.71
CA SER A 383 10.49 -4.50 -47.04
C SER A 383 10.13 -5.42 -45.87
N LEU A 384 10.19 -4.96 -44.61
CA LEU A 384 9.88 -5.77 -43.42
C LEU A 384 8.76 -5.13 -42.59
N PRO A 385 7.90 -5.92 -41.94
CA PRO A 385 6.87 -5.38 -41.06
C PRO A 385 7.50 -4.67 -39.85
N LEU A 386 7.32 -3.34 -39.79
CA LEU A 386 7.93 -2.48 -38.77
C LEU A 386 7.37 -2.69 -37.34
N TYR A 387 6.27 -3.45 -37.20
CA TYR A 387 5.65 -3.66 -35.88
C TYR A 387 6.58 -4.38 -34.89
N GLY A 388 7.53 -5.19 -35.37
CA GLY A 388 8.55 -5.82 -34.52
C GLY A 388 9.52 -4.81 -33.92
N GLU A 389 10.03 -3.90 -34.74
CA GLU A 389 10.99 -2.85 -34.33
C GLU A 389 10.33 -1.84 -33.38
N TRP A 390 9.11 -1.41 -33.68
CA TRP A 390 8.38 -0.49 -32.80
C TRP A 390 7.92 -1.12 -31.49
N SER A 391 7.72 -2.44 -31.44
CA SER A 391 7.21 -3.10 -30.22
C SER A 391 8.14 -2.93 -29.02
N CYS A 392 9.46 -2.99 -29.20
CA CYS A 392 10.43 -2.80 -28.11
C CYS A 392 10.45 -1.35 -27.62
N SER A 393 10.42 -0.38 -28.53
CA SER A 393 10.39 1.06 -28.18
C SER A 393 9.06 1.45 -27.52
N LEU A 394 7.94 0.89 -27.99
CA LEU A 394 6.63 1.08 -27.35
C LEU A 394 6.54 0.36 -26.00
N MET A 395 7.17 -0.81 -25.84
CA MET A 395 7.33 -1.45 -24.54
C MET A 395 8.05 -0.51 -23.58
N ALA A 396 9.21 0.05 -23.96
CA ALA A 396 9.93 1.01 -23.12
C ALA A 396 9.08 2.27 -22.83
N LEU A 397 8.37 2.80 -23.83
CA LEU A 397 7.45 3.92 -23.63
C LEU A 397 6.37 3.59 -22.60
N PHE A 398 5.70 2.44 -22.70
CA PHE A 398 4.69 2.04 -21.73
C PHE A 398 5.30 1.73 -20.36
N GLN A 399 6.52 1.19 -20.29
CA GLN A 399 7.25 1.02 -19.04
C GLN A 399 7.47 2.36 -18.32
N GLY A 400 7.85 3.41 -19.05
CA GLY A 400 7.98 4.77 -18.51
C GLY A 400 6.63 5.47 -18.24
N ALA A 401 5.62 5.23 -19.08
CA ALA A 401 4.30 5.84 -18.95
C ALA A 401 3.52 5.34 -17.72
N ARG A 402 3.80 4.12 -17.25
CA ARG A 402 3.25 3.58 -15.99
C ARG A 402 3.64 4.39 -14.75
N ILE A 403 4.80 5.05 -14.78
CA ILE A 403 5.37 5.75 -13.62
C ILE A 403 4.51 6.95 -13.24
N SER A 404 4.14 7.79 -14.20
CA SER A 404 3.26 8.95 -13.95
C SER A 404 2.56 9.47 -15.20
N SER A 405 1.36 10.01 -15.01
CA SER A 405 0.59 10.69 -16.07
C SER A 405 1.33 11.90 -16.66
N ARG A 406 2.19 12.55 -15.87
CA ARG A 406 3.06 13.63 -16.34
C ARG A 406 4.08 13.15 -17.36
N LEU A 407 4.81 12.06 -17.06
CA LEU A 407 5.77 11.48 -17.99
C LEU A 407 5.08 11.02 -19.27
N SER A 408 3.92 10.38 -19.14
CA SER A 408 3.08 9.99 -20.28
C SER A 408 2.81 11.17 -21.24
N LYS A 409 2.38 12.33 -20.71
CA LYS A 409 2.17 13.54 -21.52
C LYS A 409 3.44 14.00 -22.24
N GLN A 410 4.61 13.90 -21.60
CA GLN A 410 5.88 14.29 -22.21
C GLN A 410 6.30 13.31 -23.32
N PHE A 411 6.14 12.00 -23.13
CA PHE A 411 6.37 10.99 -24.16
C PHE A 411 5.48 11.23 -25.39
N VAL A 412 4.17 11.39 -25.18
CA VAL A 412 3.22 11.61 -26.26
C VAL A 412 3.53 12.91 -27.01
N LYS A 413 3.81 14.00 -26.30
CA LYS A 413 4.16 15.28 -26.93
C LYS A 413 5.42 15.19 -27.79
N SER A 414 6.44 14.47 -27.32
CA SER A 414 7.67 14.22 -28.09
C SER A 414 7.36 13.44 -29.37
N LEU A 415 6.49 12.42 -29.29
CA LEU A 415 6.06 11.65 -30.46
C LEU A 415 5.23 12.47 -31.45
N SER A 416 4.23 13.23 -30.99
CA SER A 416 3.39 14.06 -31.88
C SER A 416 4.22 15.02 -32.73
N GLY A 417 5.33 15.53 -32.19
CA GLY A 417 6.23 16.43 -32.91
C GLY A 417 7.11 15.74 -33.96
N THR A 418 7.25 14.41 -33.93
CA THR A 418 8.31 13.69 -34.65
C THR A 418 7.81 12.51 -35.48
N PHE A 419 6.66 11.92 -35.15
CA PHE A 419 6.17 10.68 -35.75
C PHE A 419 4.65 10.76 -35.97
N LEU A 420 4.19 10.55 -37.21
CA LEU A 420 2.77 10.41 -37.54
C LEU A 420 2.61 9.30 -38.58
N PRO A 421 1.89 8.20 -38.29
CA PRO A 421 1.66 7.13 -39.25
C PRO A 421 0.72 7.62 -40.38
N LYS A 422 1.30 7.95 -41.54
CA LYS A 422 0.59 8.61 -42.66
C LYS A 422 -0.30 7.67 -43.48
N THR A 423 0.01 6.37 -43.55
CA THR A 423 -0.71 5.40 -44.38
C THR A 423 -1.58 4.47 -43.54
N SER A 424 -2.63 3.88 -44.14
CA SER A 424 -3.47 2.88 -43.46
C SER A 424 -2.69 1.66 -42.99
N ALA A 425 -1.71 1.18 -43.78
CA ALA A 425 -0.84 0.07 -43.41
C ALA A 425 0.03 0.40 -42.19
N LEU A 426 0.69 1.56 -42.18
CA LEU A 426 1.51 1.99 -41.04
C LEU A 426 0.68 2.21 -39.77
N ARG A 427 -0.57 2.68 -39.90
CA ARG A 427 -1.51 2.79 -38.77
C ARG A 427 -1.86 1.43 -38.18
N ALA A 428 -2.08 0.42 -39.02
CA ALA A 428 -2.36 -0.94 -38.57
C ALA A 428 -1.14 -1.58 -37.90
N ASP A 429 0.05 -1.41 -38.48
CA ASP A 429 1.32 -1.89 -37.90
C ASP A 429 1.62 -1.21 -36.56
N PHE A 430 1.38 0.10 -36.46
CA PHE A 430 1.54 0.85 -35.21
C PHE A 430 0.56 0.38 -34.13
N TYR A 431 -0.72 0.18 -34.48
CA TYR A 431 -1.70 -0.40 -33.57
C TYR A 431 -1.27 -1.78 -33.06
N ARG A 432 -0.77 -2.65 -33.95
CA ARG A 432 -0.26 -3.98 -33.58
C ARG A 432 0.95 -3.88 -32.66
N ALA A 433 1.89 -2.97 -32.95
CA ALA A 433 3.05 -2.73 -32.13
C ALA A 433 2.67 -2.22 -30.73
N VAL A 434 1.64 -1.35 -30.64
CA VAL A 434 1.07 -0.91 -29.37
C VAL A 434 0.52 -2.08 -28.58
N CYS A 435 -0.29 -2.94 -29.19
CA CYS A 435 -0.83 -4.12 -28.51
C CYS A 435 0.28 -5.09 -28.03
N LEU A 436 1.33 -5.31 -28.84
CA LEU A 436 2.47 -6.15 -28.46
C LEU A 436 3.33 -5.54 -27.35
N GLY A 437 3.54 -4.22 -27.37
CA GLY A 437 4.22 -3.51 -26.29
C GLY A 437 3.44 -3.62 -24.98
N LEU A 438 2.12 -3.40 -25.01
CA LEU A 438 1.24 -3.54 -23.85
C LEU A 438 1.20 -4.97 -23.31
N ALA A 439 1.16 -5.99 -24.18
CA ALA A 439 1.17 -7.40 -23.77
C ALA A 439 2.43 -7.76 -22.96
N GLN A 440 3.56 -7.09 -23.20
CA GLN A 440 4.80 -7.31 -22.45
C GLN A 440 4.84 -6.53 -21.12
N VAL A 441 4.04 -5.47 -20.99
CA VAL A 441 4.09 -4.53 -19.87
C VAL A 441 3.01 -4.81 -18.84
N LEU A 442 1.77 -5.00 -19.27
CA LEU A 442 0.59 -5.09 -18.41
C LEU A 442 0.61 -6.27 -17.42
N PRO A 443 1.11 -7.48 -17.76
CA PRO A 443 1.20 -8.59 -16.80
C PRO A 443 2.08 -8.30 -15.58
N HIS A 444 2.98 -7.33 -15.68
CA HIS A 444 3.90 -6.90 -14.62
C HIS A 444 3.55 -5.51 -14.07
N SER A 445 2.29 -5.10 -14.21
CA SER A 445 1.82 -3.78 -13.82
C SER A 445 0.71 -3.87 -12.79
N SER A 446 0.75 -3.01 -11.78
CA SER A 446 -0.31 -2.87 -10.77
C SER A 446 -1.57 -2.21 -11.35
N THR A 447 -2.71 -2.25 -10.66
CA THR A 447 -3.96 -1.66 -11.18
C THR A 447 -3.81 -0.15 -11.47
N PRO A 448 -3.23 0.68 -10.58
CA PRO A 448 -2.99 2.10 -10.87
C PRO A 448 -2.11 2.32 -12.11
N GLU A 449 -1.12 1.46 -12.36
CA GLU A 449 -0.28 1.54 -13.54
C GLU A 449 -1.06 1.26 -14.84
N TRP A 450 -2.04 0.35 -14.81
CA TRP A 450 -2.96 0.14 -15.94
C TRP A 450 -3.77 1.41 -16.24
N LEU A 451 -4.18 2.16 -15.21
CA LEU A 451 -4.91 3.42 -15.39
C LEU A 451 -4.01 4.52 -15.97
N ASN A 452 -2.75 4.63 -15.54
CA ASN A 452 -1.77 5.53 -16.18
C ASN A 452 -1.55 5.18 -17.67
N VAL A 453 -1.55 3.88 -18.00
CA VAL A 453 -1.48 3.42 -19.40
C VAL A 453 -2.75 3.78 -20.18
N LEU A 454 -3.94 3.65 -19.57
CA LEU A 454 -5.19 4.10 -20.18
C LEU A 454 -5.14 5.58 -20.56
N ASP A 455 -4.67 6.44 -19.66
CA ASP A 455 -4.49 7.87 -19.92
C ASP A 455 -3.51 8.12 -21.08
N THR A 456 -2.44 7.33 -21.14
CA THR A 456 -1.45 7.40 -22.23
C THR A 456 -2.05 7.04 -23.58
N LEU A 457 -2.84 5.97 -23.64
CA LEU A 457 -3.51 5.54 -24.87
C LEU A 457 -4.53 6.57 -25.34
N ASP A 458 -5.25 7.19 -24.41
CA ASP A 458 -6.19 8.24 -24.75
C ASP A 458 -5.51 9.51 -25.25
N LEU A 459 -4.33 9.86 -24.71
CA LEU A 459 -3.47 10.92 -25.23
C LEU A 459 -2.95 10.61 -26.64
N LEU A 460 -2.43 9.39 -26.88
CA LEU A 460 -2.00 8.97 -28.22
C LEU A 460 -3.15 9.04 -29.23
N ARG A 461 -4.37 8.71 -28.79
CA ARG A 461 -5.58 8.81 -29.61
C ARG A 461 -5.96 10.27 -29.88
N SER A 462 -5.96 11.14 -28.86
CA SER A 462 -6.32 12.55 -29.02
C SER A 462 -5.36 13.30 -29.94
N GLU A 463 -4.09 12.90 -29.94
CA GLU A 463 -3.04 13.44 -30.81
C GLU A 463 -3.05 12.82 -32.22
N GLY A 464 -3.97 11.88 -32.51
CA GLY A 464 -4.09 11.25 -33.83
C GLY A 464 -2.98 10.24 -34.15
N LEU A 465 -2.22 9.79 -33.15
CA LEU A 465 -1.17 8.77 -33.31
C LEU A 465 -1.74 7.35 -33.29
N LEU A 466 -2.75 7.11 -32.44
CA LEU A 466 -3.38 5.81 -32.27
C LEU A 466 -4.74 5.76 -32.96
N HIS A 467 -4.83 4.93 -33.99
CA HIS A 467 -6.08 4.68 -34.71
C HIS A 467 -6.62 3.29 -34.36
N VAL A 468 -7.78 3.26 -33.71
CA VAL A 468 -8.47 2.03 -33.32
C VAL A 468 -9.87 2.01 -33.91
N SER A 469 -10.27 0.87 -34.45
CA SER A 469 -11.66 0.67 -34.87
C SER A 469 -12.56 0.53 -33.64
N TYR A 470 -13.66 1.28 -33.59
CA TYR A 470 -14.67 1.14 -32.53
C TYR A 470 -15.73 0.08 -32.86
N THR A 471 -15.67 -0.51 -34.06
CA THR A 471 -16.62 -1.52 -34.53
C THR A 471 -16.16 -2.92 -34.12
N SER A 472 -16.97 -3.59 -33.31
CA SER A 472 -16.78 -5.00 -33.00
C SER A 472 -17.44 -5.89 -34.05
N HIS A 473 -17.04 -7.14 -34.17
CA HIS A 473 -17.73 -8.13 -35.01
C HIS A 473 -19.13 -8.48 -34.48
N PHE A 474 -19.45 -8.09 -33.24
CA PHE A 474 -20.79 -8.19 -32.66
C PHE A 474 -21.74 -7.09 -33.16
N MET A 475 -21.20 -5.99 -33.70
CA MET A 475 -21.99 -4.89 -34.24
C MET A 475 -22.50 -5.24 -35.66
N THR A 476 -23.53 -6.08 -35.72
CA THR A 476 -24.11 -6.55 -37.00
C THR A 476 -25.03 -5.53 -37.67
N SER A 477 -25.47 -4.52 -36.93
CA SER A 477 -26.35 -3.43 -37.38
C SER A 477 -26.04 -2.16 -36.60
N LEU A 478 -26.13 -0.99 -37.25
CA LEU A 478 -25.99 0.29 -36.57
C LEU A 478 -27.23 0.54 -35.68
N PRO A 479 -27.06 0.94 -34.42
CA PRO A 479 -28.18 1.26 -33.54
C PRO A 479 -28.85 2.56 -33.96
N SER A 480 -30.10 2.77 -33.53
CA SER A 480 -30.90 3.97 -33.79
C SER A 480 -30.51 5.18 -32.93
N CYS A 481 -29.35 5.13 -32.26
CA CYS A 481 -28.84 6.19 -31.38
C CYS A 481 -27.51 6.79 -31.89
N ASP A 482 -27.14 7.95 -31.37
CA ASP A 482 -25.84 8.57 -31.67
C ASP A 482 -24.70 7.77 -31.03
N ILE A 483 -23.94 7.06 -31.86
CA ILE A 483 -22.79 6.26 -31.42
C ILE A 483 -21.50 7.06 -31.30
N THR A 484 -21.47 8.33 -31.72
CA THR A 484 -20.25 9.14 -31.71
C THR A 484 -19.73 9.36 -30.29
N VAL A 485 -20.65 9.52 -29.33
CA VAL A 485 -20.34 9.61 -27.90
C VAL A 485 -19.73 8.33 -27.33
N CYS A 486 -19.96 7.18 -27.98
CA CYS A 486 -19.42 5.88 -27.60
C CYS A 486 -18.07 5.56 -28.26
N GLN A 487 -17.60 6.34 -29.23
CA GLN A 487 -16.38 6.01 -30.00
C GLN A 487 -15.14 5.93 -29.11
N ARG A 488 -14.86 7.00 -28.34
CA ARG A 488 -13.70 7.04 -27.43
C ARG A 488 -13.65 5.86 -26.46
N PRO A 489 -14.71 5.59 -25.65
CA PRO A 489 -14.65 4.46 -24.71
C PRO A 489 -14.54 3.10 -25.40
N LEU A 490 -15.19 2.90 -26.56
CA LEU A 490 -15.09 1.65 -27.32
C LEU A 490 -13.71 1.44 -27.93
N GLN A 491 -13.06 2.49 -28.42
CA GLN A 491 -11.69 2.43 -28.93
C GLN A 491 -10.72 2.01 -27.85
N LEU A 492 -10.81 2.65 -26.67
CA LEU A 492 -9.95 2.33 -25.54
C LEU A 492 -10.19 0.90 -25.04
N SER A 493 -11.45 0.49 -24.88
CA SER A 493 -11.77 -0.88 -24.45
C SER A 493 -11.27 -1.92 -25.44
N GLN A 494 -11.41 -1.67 -26.75
CA GLN A 494 -10.95 -2.57 -27.81
C GLN A 494 -9.44 -2.82 -27.77
N VAL A 495 -8.62 -1.81 -27.41
CA VAL A 495 -7.17 -2.01 -27.24
C VAL A 495 -6.90 -3.06 -26.18
N PHE A 496 -7.49 -2.91 -24.98
CA PHE A 496 -7.29 -3.84 -23.87
C PHE A 496 -7.88 -5.22 -24.14
N THR A 497 -9.05 -5.31 -24.80
CA THR A 497 -9.62 -6.57 -25.26
C THR A 497 -8.63 -7.29 -26.19
N THR A 498 -8.05 -6.58 -27.16
CA THR A 498 -7.07 -7.14 -28.10
C THR A 498 -5.79 -7.59 -27.38
N VAL A 499 -5.30 -6.81 -26.41
CA VAL A 499 -4.11 -7.17 -25.64
C VAL A 499 -4.33 -8.46 -24.85
N ILE A 500 -5.48 -8.63 -24.19
CA ILE A 500 -5.74 -9.87 -23.44
C ILE A 500 -5.94 -11.06 -24.37
N GLN A 501 -6.53 -10.85 -25.55
CA GLN A 501 -6.61 -11.91 -26.56
C GLN A 501 -5.23 -12.41 -27.00
N LEU A 502 -4.27 -11.49 -27.17
CA LEU A 502 -2.86 -11.82 -27.47
C LEU A 502 -2.20 -12.57 -26.31
N LEU A 503 -2.44 -12.14 -25.07
CA LEU A 503 -1.94 -12.85 -23.88
C LEU A 503 -2.47 -14.28 -23.79
N GLY A 504 -3.69 -14.52 -24.24
CA GLY A 504 -4.32 -15.84 -24.29
C GLY A 504 -3.85 -16.74 -25.45
N GLU A 505 -2.94 -16.26 -26.31
CA GLU A 505 -2.30 -17.10 -27.33
C GLU A 505 -1.18 -17.95 -26.72
N ALA A 506 -0.98 -19.17 -27.25
CA ALA A 506 -0.09 -20.19 -26.67
C ALA A 506 1.34 -19.70 -26.33
N GLY A 507 1.87 -18.68 -27.04
CA GLY A 507 3.19 -18.14 -26.75
C GLY A 507 3.29 -17.29 -25.47
N PHE A 508 2.20 -16.62 -25.09
CA PHE A 508 2.14 -15.76 -23.89
C PHE A 508 1.50 -16.49 -22.71
N SER A 509 0.47 -17.31 -22.96
CA SER A 509 -0.28 -18.01 -21.91
C SER A 509 0.60 -18.89 -21.04
N ASP A 510 1.57 -19.57 -21.67
CA ASP A 510 2.45 -20.54 -21.02
C ASP A 510 3.49 -19.86 -20.10
N ARG A 511 3.68 -18.53 -20.23
CA ARG A 511 4.63 -17.75 -19.43
C ARG A 511 3.97 -17.11 -18.19
N LEU A 512 2.64 -17.14 -18.11
CA LEU A 512 1.87 -16.47 -17.07
C LEU A 512 1.40 -17.46 -16.01
N LYS A 513 1.60 -17.11 -14.74
CA LYS A 513 1.14 -17.87 -13.57
C LYS A 513 -0.36 -17.62 -13.32
N ASP A 514 -1.01 -18.52 -12.58
CA ASP A 514 -2.45 -18.39 -12.25
C ASP A 514 -2.77 -17.08 -11.51
N ASP A 515 -1.93 -16.67 -10.55
CA ASP A 515 -2.11 -15.43 -9.80
C ASP A 515 -1.96 -14.18 -10.70
N GLN A 516 -1.09 -14.25 -11.72
CA GLN A 516 -0.97 -13.17 -12.72
C GLN A 516 -2.24 -13.05 -13.55
N TRP A 517 -2.83 -14.18 -13.96
CA TRP A 517 -4.09 -14.18 -14.69
C TRP A 517 -5.24 -13.61 -13.85
N GLN A 518 -5.32 -13.95 -12.57
CA GLN A 518 -6.31 -13.36 -11.65
C GLN A 518 -6.13 -11.85 -11.51
N HIS A 519 -4.88 -11.37 -11.40
CA HIS A 519 -4.58 -9.94 -11.36
C HIS A 519 -4.93 -9.24 -12.68
N ILE A 520 -4.61 -9.84 -13.82
CA ILE A 520 -4.92 -9.30 -15.16
C ILE A 520 -6.44 -9.14 -15.33
N THR A 521 -7.24 -10.14 -14.97
CA THR A 521 -8.70 -10.03 -15.12
C THR A 521 -9.34 -9.08 -14.12
N LYS A 522 -8.82 -9.01 -12.90
CA LYS A 522 -9.21 -7.99 -11.91
C LYS A 522 -8.93 -6.59 -12.44
N SER A 523 -7.71 -6.35 -12.92
CA SER A 523 -7.26 -5.05 -13.45
C SER A 523 -8.06 -4.65 -14.69
N TYR A 524 -8.32 -5.60 -15.60
CA TYR A 524 -9.19 -5.38 -16.75
C TYR A 524 -10.62 -4.98 -16.34
N ALA A 525 -11.24 -5.71 -15.40
CA ALA A 525 -12.59 -5.39 -14.94
C ALA A 525 -12.63 -3.99 -14.29
N GLN A 526 -11.63 -3.62 -13.50
CA GLN A 526 -11.51 -2.28 -12.91
C GLN A 526 -11.32 -1.19 -13.97
N LEU A 527 -10.53 -1.46 -15.01
CA LEU A 527 -10.33 -0.56 -16.14
C LEU A 527 -11.62 -0.36 -16.94
N MET A 528 -12.36 -1.43 -17.22
CA MET A 528 -13.64 -1.35 -17.93
C MET A 528 -14.69 -0.57 -17.13
N LYS A 529 -14.69 -0.71 -15.80
CA LYS A 529 -15.51 0.11 -14.89
C LYS A 529 -15.17 1.59 -15.01
N MET A 530 -13.88 1.94 -15.01
CA MET A 530 -13.42 3.33 -15.16
C MET A 530 -13.79 3.92 -16.52
N ILE A 531 -13.63 3.14 -17.61
CA ILE A 531 -14.07 3.57 -18.96
C ILE A 531 -15.57 3.84 -18.97
N LEU A 532 -16.38 2.96 -18.38
CA LEU A 532 -17.82 3.12 -18.32
C LEU A 532 -18.24 4.33 -17.47
N SER A 533 -17.63 4.54 -16.30
CA SER A 533 -17.95 5.68 -15.43
C SER A 533 -17.65 7.01 -16.11
N ASN A 534 -16.45 7.15 -16.70
CA ASN A 534 -16.03 8.36 -17.39
C ASN A 534 -16.93 8.66 -18.61
N ALA A 535 -17.33 7.61 -19.34
CA ALA A 535 -18.26 7.75 -20.46
C ALA A 535 -19.66 8.15 -19.99
N THR A 536 -20.16 7.56 -18.90
CA THR A 536 -21.49 7.85 -18.35
C THR A 536 -21.58 9.29 -17.84
N GLU A 537 -20.53 9.78 -17.16
CA GLU A 537 -20.43 11.18 -16.73
C GLU A 537 -20.42 12.13 -17.94
N SER A 538 -19.61 11.82 -18.96
CA SER A 538 -19.53 12.61 -20.19
C SER A 538 -20.88 12.68 -20.92
N ILE A 539 -21.56 11.53 -21.07
CA ILE A 539 -22.88 11.44 -21.71
C ILE A 539 -23.93 12.22 -20.91
N SER A 540 -23.93 12.09 -19.58
CA SER A 540 -24.92 12.73 -18.70
C SER A 540 -24.77 14.24 -18.59
N SER A 541 -23.57 14.78 -18.84
CA SER A 541 -23.30 16.22 -18.82
C SER A 541 -23.84 16.99 -20.05
N SER A 542 -24.32 16.28 -21.07
CA SER A 542 -24.86 16.88 -22.30
C SER A 542 -26.32 17.35 -22.11
N PRO A 543 -26.77 18.46 -22.72
CA PRO A 543 -28.04 19.14 -22.39
C PRO A 543 -29.36 18.40 -22.71
N SER A 544 -29.35 17.16 -23.23
CA SER A 544 -30.57 16.40 -23.62
C SER A 544 -30.79 15.10 -22.83
N SER A 545 -31.30 15.19 -21.58
CA SER A 545 -31.31 14.10 -20.59
C SER A 545 -32.02 12.79 -21.00
N SER A 546 -33.07 12.79 -21.82
CA SER A 546 -33.79 11.56 -22.24
C SER A 546 -33.16 10.86 -23.46
N ALA A 547 -32.29 11.53 -24.21
CA ALA A 547 -31.60 10.96 -25.38
C ALA A 547 -30.32 10.19 -25.01
N HIS A 548 -29.92 10.24 -23.74
CA HIS A 548 -28.63 9.75 -23.24
C HIS A 548 -28.62 8.28 -22.82
N ALA A 549 -29.78 7.71 -22.52
CA ALA A 549 -29.88 6.32 -22.08
C ALA A 549 -29.61 5.32 -23.22
N ALA A 550 -29.99 5.62 -24.46
CA ALA A 550 -29.81 4.68 -25.58
C ALA A 550 -28.32 4.48 -25.93
N PRO A 551 -27.48 5.53 -26.04
CA PRO A 551 -26.03 5.37 -26.16
C PRO A 551 -25.39 4.63 -24.99
N GLN A 552 -25.87 4.82 -23.76
CA GLN A 552 -25.36 4.10 -22.59
C GLN A 552 -25.68 2.60 -22.65
N VAL A 553 -26.91 2.23 -23.02
CA VAL A 553 -27.31 0.83 -23.22
C VAL A 553 -26.46 0.17 -24.31
N PHE A 554 -26.25 0.86 -25.43
CA PHE A 554 -25.38 0.38 -26.51
C PHE A 554 -23.93 0.18 -26.02
N LEU A 555 -23.34 1.17 -25.34
CA LEU A 555 -21.98 1.07 -24.80
C LEU A 555 -21.84 -0.12 -23.84
N ILE A 556 -22.78 -0.28 -22.90
CA ILE A 556 -22.80 -1.39 -21.95
C ILE A 556 -22.88 -2.73 -22.70
N GLY A 557 -23.72 -2.82 -23.74
CA GLY A 557 -23.86 -4.02 -24.57
C GLY A 557 -22.54 -4.42 -25.24
N GLN A 558 -21.83 -3.45 -25.81
CA GLN A 558 -20.53 -3.69 -26.45
C GLN A 558 -19.43 -4.07 -25.46
N LEU A 559 -19.34 -3.39 -24.31
CA LEU A 559 -18.39 -3.72 -23.24
C LEU A 559 -18.63 -5.13 -22.67
N PHE A 560 -19.90 -5.54 -22.57
CA PHE A 560 -20.24 -6.92 -22.19
C PHE A 560 -19.72 -7.92 -23.20
N CYS A 561 -19.95 -7.68 -24.50
CA CYS A 561 -19.51 -8.58 -25.56
C CYS A 561 -17.97 -8.73 -25.56
N GLN A 562 -17.25 -7.62 -25.44
CA GLN A 562 -15.79 -7.62 -25.27
C GLN A 562 -15.34 -8.40 -24.02
N SER A 563 -16.07 -8.29 -22.92
CA SER A 563 -15.76 -9.02 -21.67
C SER A 563 -15.98 -10.54 -21.79
N CYS A 564 -17.02 -10.97 -22.51
CA CYS A 564 -17.23 -12.37 -22.88
C CYS A 564 -16.12 -12.89 -23.79
N GLU A 565 -15.67 -12.08 -24.75
CA GLU A 565 -14.55 -12.41 -25.64
C GLU A 565 -13.24 -12.60 -24.88
N VAL A 566 -12.97 -11.73 -23.90
CA VAL A 566 -11.83 -11.88 -22.99
C VAL A 566 -11.96 -13.16 -22.15
N SER A 567 -13.14 -13.45 -21.60
CA SER A 567 -13.38 -14.65 -20.78
C SER A 567 -13.10 -15.96 -21.53
N ARG A 568 -13.21 -15.96 -22.86
CA ARG A 568 -12.88 -17.10 -23.71
C ARG A 568 -11.37 -17.37 -23.80
N ARG A 569 -10.53 -16.34 -23.62
CA ARG A 569 -9.07 -16.38 -23.83
C ARG A 569 -8.27 -16.53 -22.54
N VAL A 570 -8.93 -16.41 -21.39
CA VAL A 570 -8.31 -16.47 -20.07
C VAL A 570 -8.51 -17.87 -19.44
N PRO A 571 -7.56 -18.39 -18.65
CA PRO A 571 -7.75 -19.62 -17.88
C PRO A 571 -8.99 -19.58 -16.98
N GLY A 572 -9.67 -20.72 -16.83
CA GLY A 572 -10.98 -20.81 -16.18
C GLY A 572 -11.05 -20.20 -14.76
N LEU A 573 -10.01 -20.41 -13.94
CA LEU A 573 -9.94 -19.90 -12.55
C LEU A 573 -9.87 -18.37 -12.48
N ALA A 574 -9.40 -17.69 -13.52
CA ALA A 574 -9.29 -16.24 -13.56
C ALA A 574 -10.53 -15.54 -14.15
N THR A 575 -11.58 -16.28 -14.52
CA THR A 575 -12.80 -15.71 -15.15
C THR A 575 -13.80 -15.11 -14.16
N GLU A 576 -13.64 -15.35 -12.85
CA GLU A 576 -14.62 -14.93 -11.84
C GLU A 576 -14.87 -13.42 -11.82
N GLN A 577 -13.80 -12.61 -11.88
CA GLN A 577 -13.91 -11.14 -11.89
C GLN A 577 -14.63 -10.62 -13.14
N LEU A 578 -14.43 -11.27 -14.29
CA LEU A 578 -15.12 -10.93 -15.53
C LEU A 578 -16.60 -11.31 -15.47
N PHE A 579 -16.93 -12.43 -14.84
CA PHE A 579 -18.31 -12.83 -14.63
C PHE A 579 -19.07 -11.85 -13.73
N VAL A 580 -18.47 -11.43 -12.61
CA VAL A 580 -19.04 -10.40 -11.73
C VAL A 580 -19.24 -9.09 -12.48
N TRP A 581 -18.27 -8.70 -13.30
CA TRP A 581 -18.40 -7.51 -14.16
C TRP A 581 -19.54 -7.62 -15.18
N CYS A 582 -19.67 -8.76 -15.87
CA CYS A 582 -20.78 -9.01 -16.78
C CYS A 582 -22.14 -8.96 -16.07
N LEU A 583 -22.25 -9.47 -14.84
CA LEU A 583 -23.47 -9.36 -14.05
C LEU A 583 -23.82 -7.92 -13.70
N GLU A 584 -22.82 -7.11 -13.35
CA GLU A 584 -22.97 -5.68 -13.06
C GLU A 584 -23.45 -4.92 -14.31
N LEU A 585 -22.84 -5.16 -15.48
CA LEU A 585 -23.26 -4.57 -16.75
C LEU A 585 -24.74 -4.86 -17.06
N VAL A 586 -25.17 -6.12 -16.90
CA VAL A 586 -26.58 -6.49 -17.11
C VAL A 586 -27.50 -5.81 -16.10
N THR A 587 -27.10 -5.71 -14.82
CA THR A 587 -27.86 -4.94 -13.81
C THR A 587 -28.01 -3.47 -14.22
N ARG A 588 -26.95 -2.84 -14.73
CA ARG A 588 -26.99 -1.44 -15.16
C ARG A 588 -27.96 -1.22 -16.31
N VAL A 589 -28.04 -2.14 -17.27
CA VAL A 589 -29.07 -2.08 -18.33
C VAL A 589 -30.47 -2.19 -17.74
N GLU A 590 -30.68 -3.10 -16.78
CA GLU A 590 -31.96 -3.25 -16.09
C GLU A 590 -32.39 -1.96 -15.37
N GLU A 591 -31.46 -1.32 -14.65
CA GLU A 591 -31.69 -0.03 -13.99
C GLU A 591 -32.04 1.08 -14.98
N LEU A 592 -31.30 1.20 -16.08
CA LEU A 592 -31.56 2.18 -17.13
C LEU A 592 -32.95 1.98 -17.77
N LEU A 593 -33.35 0.73 -18.01
CA LEU A 593 -34.69 0.42 -18.51
C LEU A 593 -35.79 0.75 -17.49
N GLY A 594 -35.56 0.46 -16.21
CA GLY A 594 -36.48 0.76 -15.12
C GLY A 594 -36.74 2.26 -14.92
N CYS A 595 -35.73 3.11 -15.10
CA CYS A 595 -35.88 4.55 -14.98
C CYS A 595 -36.66 5.22 -16.13
N HIS A 596 -36.88 4.53 -17.26
CA HIS A 596 -37.45 5.10 -18.49
C HIS A 596 -38.79 4.43 -18.90
N SER A 597 -39.60 4.01 -17.93
CA SER A 597 -40.86 3.28 -18.16
C SER A 597 -42.01 4.13 -18.73
N ASP A 598 -41.94 5.47 -18.66
CA ASP A 598 -43.04 6.35 -19.04
C ASP A 598 -42.93 6.90 -20.48
N ASN A 599 -43.74 6.31 -21.37
CA ASN A 599 -44.37 6.81 -22.61
C ASN A 599 -43.62 7.69 -23.64
N ASN A 600 -42.28 7.77 -23.66
CA ASN A 600 -41.61 8.45 -24.79
C ASN A 600 -40.21 7.93 -25.17
N VAL A 601 -39.93 6.63 -25.01
CA VAL A 601 -38.56 6.11 -25.23
C VAL A 601 -38.51 4.77 -25.99
N ASP A 602 -39.19 4.69 -27.14
CA ASP A 602 -39.11 3.54 -28.06
C ASP A 602 -37.66 3.25 -28.46
N VAL A 603 -36.83 4.29 -28.66
CA VAL A 603 -35.43 4.15 -29.08
C VAL A 603 -34.57 3.40 -28.04
N VAL A 604 -34.75 3.63 -26.73
CA VAL A 604 -33.96 2.92 -25.70
C VAL A 604 -34.36 1.45 -25.65
N ARG A 605 -35.66 1.17 -25.75
CA ARG A 605 -36.17 -0.21 -25.75
C ARG A 605 -35.75 -0.96 -27.02
N ASP A 606 -35.76 -0.30 -28.17
CA ASP A 606 -35.30 -0.85 -29.44
C ASP A 606 -33.81 -1.19 -29.40
N VAL A 607 -32.98 -0.25 -28.91
CA VAL A 607 -31.53 -0.48 -28.73
C VAL A 607 -31.31 -1.60 -27.72
N ALA A 608 -32.01 -1.61 -26.59
CA ALA A 608 -31.91 -2.68 -25.61
C ALA A 608 -32.29 -4.04 -26.19
N HIS A 609 -33.42 -4.14 -26.91
CA HIS A 609 -33.87 -5.37 -27.54
C HIS A 609 -32.87 -5.89 -28.57
N GLN A 610 -32.25 -4.99 -29.36
CA GLN A 610 -31.19 -5.35 -30.29
C GLN A 610 -29.94 -5.86 -29.55
N GLU A 611 -29.50 -5.16 -28.49
CA GLU A 611 -28.36 -5.59 -27.68
C GLU A 611 -28.64 -6.92 -26.98
N MET A 612 -29.84 -7.19 -26.46
CA MET A 612 -30.17 -8.48 -25.80
C MET A 612 -29.90 -9.69 -26.71
N LYS A 613 -30.18 -9.57 -28.01
CA LYS A 613 -29.85 -10.62 -29.00
C LYS A 613 -28.35 -10.80 -29.14
N THR A 614 -27.60 -9.71 -29.17
CA THR A 614 -26.14 -9.71 -29.25
C THR A 614 -25.52 -10.31 -27.98
N LEU A 615 -26.00 -9.89 -26.81
CA LEU A 615 -25.59 -10.41 -25.49
C LEU A 615 -25.80 -11.92 -25.39
N SER A 616 -26.96 -12.40 -25.83
CA SER A 616 -27.28 -13.84 -25.82
C SER A 616 -26.28 -14.67 -26.62
N ARG A 617 -25.84 -14.16 -27.79
CA ARG A 617 -24.78 -14.81 -28.61
C ARG A 617 -23.41 -14.74 -27.92
N ALA A 618 -23.07 -13.60 -27.31
CA ALA A 618 -21.80 -13.43 -26.62
C ALA A 618 -21.69 -14.35 -25.38
N ILE A 619 -22.79 -14.60 -24.67
CA ILE A 619 -22.82 -15.50 -23.50
C ILE A 619 -22.40 -16.93 -23.88
N GLU A 620 -22.70 -17.40 -25.09
CA GLU A 620 -22.29 -18.74 -25.54
C GLU A 620 -20.78 -18.94 -25.53
N TRP A 621 -19.99 -17.85 -25.53
CA TRP A 621 -18.53 -17.89 -25.53
C TRP A 621 -17.92 -18.04 -24.15
N LEU A 622 -18.72 -17.97 -23.09
CA LEU A 622 -18.24 -18.17 -21.72
C LEU A 622 -17.89 -19.64 -21.47
N PRO A 623 -16.74 -19.91 -20.82
CA PRO A 623 -16.28 -21.29 -20.60
C PRO A 623 -17.16 -22.06 -19.59
N SER A 624 -17.67 -21.39 -18.55
CA SER A 624 -18.45 -22.05 -17.49
C SER A 624 -19.93 -22.20 -17.87
N SER A 625 -20.46 -23.43 -17.81
CA SER A 625 -21.90 -23.70 -18.01
C SER A 625 -22.77 -23.02 -16.94
N GLY A 626 -22.31 -22.98 -15.70
CA GLY A 626 -22.99 -22.30 -14.60
C GLY A 626 -23.15 -20.80 -14.89
N GLN A 627 -22.05 -20.13 -15.21
CA GLN A 627 -22.05 -18.70 -15.54
C GLN A 627 -22.94 -18.38 -16.74
N ARG A 628 -22.89 -19.23 -17.79
CA ARG A 628 -23.79 -19.12 -18.95
C ARG A 628 -25.25 -19.15 -18.55
N SER A 629 -25.64 -20.14 -17.75
CA SER A 629 -27.04 -20.32 -17.35
C SER A 629 -27.58 -19.12 -16.57
N THR A 630 -26.79 -18.57 -15.64
CA THR A 630 -27.17 -17.40 -14.83
C THR A 630 -27.34 -16.16 -15.68
N LEU A 631 -26.40 -15.88 -16.60
CA LEU A 631 -26.49 -14.71 -17.47
C LEU A 631 -27.62 -14.82 -18.49
N LEU A 632 -27.84 -15.99 -19.09
CA LEU A 632 -28.96 -16.22 -20.00
C LEU A 632 -30.31 -16.05 -19.30
N GLN A 633 -30.45 -16.53 -18.06
CA GLN A 633 -31.67 -16.32 -17.27
C GLN A 633 -31.94 -14.82 -17.05
N LYS A 634 -30.91 -14.05 -16.71
CA LYS A 634 -31.03 -12.61 -16.45
C LYS A 634 -31.33 -11.82 -17.72
N VAL A 635 -30.58 -12.07 -18.81
CA VAL A 635 -30.81 -11.44 -20.12
C VAL A 635 -32.19 -11.79 -20.67
N GLY A 636 -32.63 -13.04 -20.53
CA GLY A 636 -33.97 -13.49 -20.94
C GLY A 636 -35.09 -12.78 -20.17
N ALA A 637 -34.92 -12.56 -18.86
CA ALA A 637 -35.88 -11.83 -18.04
C ALA A 637 -35.97 -10.33 -18.40
N MET A 638 -34.89 -9.72 -18.89
CA MET A 638 -34.90 -8.33 -19.38
C MET A 638 -35.48 -8.24 -20.79
N SER A 639 -35.16 -9.20 -21.66
CA SER A 639 -35.67 -9.25 -23.03
C SER A 639 -37.19 -9.42 -23.10
N SER A 640 -37.85 -9.95 -22.07
CA SER A 640 -39.31 -10.02 -22.00
C SER A 640 -39.97 -8.73 -21.49
N ARG A 641 -39.18 -7.78 -20.96
CA ARG A 641 -39.61 -6.45 -20.52
C ARG A 641 -39.38 -5.37 -21.59
N CYS A 642 -38.60 -5.68 -22.62
CA CYS A 642 -38.41 -4.87 -23.83
C CYS A 642 -39.33 -5.39 -24.92
#